data_AF-A0A8D9LTN9-F1
#
_entry.id   AF-A0A8D9LTN9-F1
#
_cell.length_a   1.000
_cell.length_b   1.000
_cell.length_c   1.000
_cell.angle_alpha   90.00
_cell.angle_beta   90.00
_cell.angle_gamma   90.00
#
_symmetry.space_group_name_H-M   'P 1'
#
loop_
_entity.id
_entity.type
_entity.pdbx_description
1 polymer ?
#
loop_
_entity_poly.entity_id
_entity_poly.type
_entity_poly.pdbx_seq_one_letter_code
_entity_poly.pdbx_strand_id
1 'polypeptide(L)'
;MGSLGTLLRYPDDIYPLLKMKRAIERAEKQIPPEPHWGFCYSMLHKVSRSFSLVIQQLRPELRNAVCVFYLVLRALDTVEDDTSIPTDEKLPILIAFHRGTKEYKVLMDQFHHVSAAFLELDKGYQEAIEEITKRMGAGMAKFICQEVETVDDYDEYCHYVAGLVGLGLSKLFLASGSEVLTPDWDHISNSMGLFLQKTNIIRDYLEDINEIPKSRMFWPRKIWGKYADKLEDLKYEENSTKAVNCLNEMVTNALTHIEDCLKYMAALRDPSIFRFCAIPQIMAIGTLALCYNNVQLFRGVVKLRRGLTAKVIDRTKTMADVYGAFYDFSCMLKTKVDKNDPNASNTLNRLEAVEKVCKDTGVLQKRKSYVNDEGQSNVYIYPLLKLKLAIMKAQNQIPLDDPHLAICYSLLQKVSRSFSLVIQQLGTELRDAVCVFYLILRALDTVEDDTSIPMEIKVPILLAFHRHIYDRGWHFTCGTEEYKVLMDQFHHVSAAFLELEEGYQEAIEDITKRMGAGMAKFISKEVETVDDYDEYCHYAAGLVGLGLLKLLLTSGLETLTPDWQQISNSTGLFLQKTNIIKDYLEDINEIPKPRMFWPREIWGKYVDKLEDLKNEEKSTKAVQCLNEMVTNALIHVEDCLKSMAGLRDPAIFKSCAIPQIVAMGTLALCYNNVQVFRGAVKLRRGLIAKVIDRTKTMGDVYGAFYDFSCMLKTKVDKKDPNAMKTLQRLETIEKVCRENGDLHKRKSYVNDETQSKALLFLMLVPLLAILVLAYLKHTY
;
A
#
# COMPACT_ATOMS: atom_id res chain seq x y z
N MET A 1 24.80 4.56 -9.84
CA MET A 1 24.25 3.19 -9.62
C MET A 1 23.51 3.01 -8.29
N GLY A 2 23.64 3.90 -7.28
CA GLY A 2 22.99 3.74 -5.97
C GLY A 2 21.45 3.93 -5.91
N SER A 3 20.84 4.81 -6.71
CA SER A 3 19.37 5.01 -6.65
C SER A 3 18.57 3.85 -7.27
N LEU A 4 19.14 3.16 -8.26
CA LEU A 4 18.50 2.01 -8.92
C LEU A 4 18.40 0.83 -7.95
N GLY A 5 19.47 0.59 -7.17
CA GLY A 5 19.51 -0.46 -6.14
C GLY A 5 18.49 -0.25 -5.03
N THR A 6 18.23 1.01 -4.62
CA THR A 6 17.20 1.34 -3.63
C THR A 6 15.79 1.22 -4.18
N LEU A 7 15.54 1.66 -5.43
CA LEU A 7 14.24 1.51 -6.12
C LEU A 7 13.86 0.04 -6.32
N LEU A 8 14.85 -0.83 -6.57
CA LEU A 8 14.67 -2.28 -6.69
C LEU A 8 14.39 -2.98 -5.35
N ARG A 9 14.79 -2.38 -4.22
CA ARG A 9 14.52 -2.91 -2.87
C ARG A 9 13.13 -2.48 -2.35
N TYR A 10 12.60 -1.34 -2.81
CA TYR A 10 11.36 -0.74 -2.30
C TYR A 10 10.44 -0.23 -3.45
N PRO A 11 9.85 -1.11 -4.27
CA PRO A 11 9.09 -0.72 -5.46
C PRO A 11 7.77 0.02 -5.15
N ASP A 12 7.20 -0.13 -3.96
CA ASP A 12 6.05 0.67 -3.51
C ASP A 12 6.36 2.17 -3.36
N ASP A 13 7.64 2.53 -3.45
CA ASP A 13 8.07 3.92 -3.50
C ASP A 13 7.82 4.57 -4.86
N ILE A 14 7.68 3.79 -5.94
CA ILE A 14 7.60 4.31 -7.32
C ILE A 14 6.40 5.24 -7.49
N TYR A 15 5.22 4.83 -7.04
CA TYR A 15 4.01 5.64 -7.19
C TYR A 15 4.08 6.96 -6.37
N PRO A 16 4.43 6.94 -5.07
CA PRO A 16 4.69 8.16 -4.31
C PRO A 16 5.77 9.05 -4.94
N LEU A 17 6.86 8.48 -5.45
CA LEU A 17 7.94 9.24 -6.12
C LEU A 17 7.44 9.91 -7.41
N LEU A 18 6.62 9.23 -8.21
CA LEU A 18 6.01 9.82 -9.40
C LEU A 18 5.02 10.93 -9.06
N LYS A 19 4.21 10.75 -8.01
CA LYS A 19 3.27 11.78 -7.56
C LYS A 19 4.00 13.00 -7.01
N MET A 20 5.08 12.77 -6.25
CA MET A 20 5.97 13.82 -5.78
C MET A 20 6.58 14.60 -6.95
N LYS A 21 7.05 13.91 -8.00
CA LYS A 21 7.56 14.57 -9.23
C LYS A 21 6.49 15.44 -9.91
N ARG A 22 5.27 14.92 -10.08
CA ARG A 22 4.15 15.70 -10.68
C ARG A 22 3.74 16.89 -9.82
N ALA A 23 3.85 16.79 -8.49
CA ALA A 23 3.56 17.91 -7.60
C ALA A 23 4.56 19.07 -7.80
N ILE A 24 5.85 18.75 -7.97
CA ILE A 24 6.89 19.75 -8.31
C ILE A 24 6.54 20.46 -9.61
N GLU A 25 6.28 19.70 -10.68
CA GLU A 25 5.94 20.24 -12.00
C GLU A 25 4.68 21.14 -11.99
N ARG A 26 3.73 20.88 -11.06
CA ARG A 26 2.54 21.73 -10.90
C ARG A 26 2.83 23.00 -10.13
N ALA A 27 3.65 22.92 -9.09
CA ALA A 27 3.99 24.07 -8.28
C ALA A 27 4.89 25.07 -9.04
N GLU A 28 5.78 24.58 -9.89
CA GLU A 28 6.58 25.42 -10.80
C GLU A 28 5.71 26.31 -11.70
N LYS A 29 4.51 25.84 -12.09
CA LYS A 29 3.55 26.62 -12.88
C LYS A 29 2.81 27.71 -12.09
N GLN A 30 2.91 27.70 -10.77
CA GLN A 30 2.22 28.65 -9.88
C GLN A 30 3.16 29.71 -9.31
N ILE A 31 4.40 29.77 -9.79
CA ILE A 31 5.39 30.78 -9.39
C ILE A 31 4.94 32.12 -9.98
N PRO A 32 4.89 33.21 -9.18
CA PRO A 32 4.62 34.54 -9.69
C PRO A 32 5.62 34.92 -10.81
N PRO A 33 5.18 35.62 -11.87
CA PRO A 33 5.99 35.86 -13.06
C PRO A 33 7.17 36.80 -12.82
N GLU A 34 7.21 37.54 -11.71
CA GLU A 34 8.25 38.50 -11.42
C GLU A 34 9.62 37.82 -11.19
N PRO A 35 10.72 38.41 -11.67
CA PRO A 35 12.05 37.77 -11.61
C PRO A 35 12.51 37.38 -10.21
N HIS A 36 12.19 38.17 -9.19
CA HIS A 36 12.55 37.88 -7.81
C HIS A 36 11.82 36.69 -7.24
N TRP A 37 10.56 36.45 -7.60
CA TRP A 37 9.84 35.24 -7.23
C TRP A 37 10.40 34.01 -7.94
N GLY A 38 10.74 34.13 -9.22
CA GLY A 38 11.46 33.08 -9.96
C GLY A 38 12.77 32.68 -9.27
N PHE A 39 13.56 33.67 -8.82
CA PHE A 39 14.77 33.43 -8.03
C PHE A 39 14.46 32.74 -6.69
N CYS A 40 13.50 33.25 -5.91
CA CYS A 40 13.18 32.70 -4.59
C CYS A 40 12.79 31.22 -4.66
N TYR A 41 11.88 30.85 -5.56
CA TYR A 41 11.44 29.46 -5.69
C TYR A 41 12.52 28.53 -6.25
N SER A 42 13.33 29.02 -7.19
CA SER A 42 14.50 28.28 -7.70
C SER A 42 15.52 28.03 -6.58
N MET A 43 15.81 29.06 -5.79
CA MET A 43 16.74 28.96 -4.67
C MET A 43 16.22 28.01 -3.59
N LEU A 44 14.93 28.12 -3.22
CA LEU A 44 14.29 27.23 -2.25
C LEU A 44 14.45 25.75 -2.63
N HIS A 45 14.25 25.40 -3.90
CA HIS A 45 14.43 24.04 -4.39
C HIS A 45 15.90 23.57 -4.34
N LYS A 46 16.86 24.47 -4.57
CA LYS A 46 18.31 24.18 -4.48
C LYS A 46 18.75 23.93 -3.05
N VAL A 47 18.37 24.81 -2.11
CA VAL A 47 18.83 24.74 -0.72
C VAL A 47 18.06 23.69 0.10
N SER A 48 16.81 23.36 -0.27
CA SER A 48 16.04 22.35 0.44
C SER A 48 14.95 21.68 -0.40
N ARG A 49 15.30 20.54 -1.00
CA ARG A 49 14.37 19.76 -1.83
C ARG A 49 13.13 19.28 -1.06
N SER A 50 13.29 18.80 0.17
CA SER A 50 12.16 18.28 0.96
C SER A 50 11.26 19.39 1.50
N PHE A 51 11.82 20.48 2.04
CA PHE A 51 10.99 21.59 2.51
C PHE A 51 10.34 22.35 1.37
N SER A 52 10.99 22.50 0.20
CA SER A 52 10.37 23.14 -0.96
C SER A 52 9.03 22.47 -1.34
N LEU A 53 8.99 21.14 -1.31
CA LEU A 53 7.80 20.34 -1.58
C LEU A 53 6.69 20.54 -0.56
N VAL A 54 7.06 20.76 0.70
CA VAL A 54 6.11 20.92 1.81
C VAL A 54 5.55 22.35 1.83
N ILE A 55 6.40 23.36 1.58
CA ILE A 55 6.01 24.77 1.43
C ILE A 55 5.02 24.93 0.27
N GLN A 56 5.28 24.29 -0.87
CA GLN A 56 4.41 24.36 -2.05
C GLN A 56 2.98 23.82 -1.83
N GLN A 57 2.70 23.14 -0.72
CA GLN A 57 1.36 22.65 -0.38
C GLN A 57 0.49 23.72 0.30
N LEU A 58 1.08 24.84 0.73
CA LEU A 58 0.38 25.98 1.34
C LEU A 58 -0.39 26.79 0.28
N ARG A 59 -1.38 27.56 0.74
CA ARG A 59 -2.11 28.53 -0.11
C ARG A 59 -1.16 29.64 -0.60
N PRO A 60 -1.39 30.23 -1.79
CA PRO A 60 -0.42 31.11 -2.45
C PRO A 60 0.16 32.24 -1.58
N GLU A 61 -0.68 32.93 -0.81
CA GLU A 61 -0.28 34.08 0.01
C GLU A 61 0.67 33.64 1.14
N LEU A 62 0.26 32.63 1.91
CA LEU A 62 1.07 32.08 3.00
C LEU A 62 2.31 31.34 2.48
N ARG A 63 2.20 30.67 1.32
CA ARG A 63 3.32 29.99 0.65
C ARG A 63 4.44 30.96 0.32
N ASN A 64 4.11 32.13 -0.22
CA ASN A 64 5.07 33.19 -0.54
C ASN A 64 5.76 33.70 0.73
N ALA A 65 4.99 33.99 1.78
CA ALA A 65 5.53 34.44 3.06
C ALA A 65 6.47 33.41 3.71
N VAL A 66 6.08 32.13 3.74
CA VAL A 66 6.91 31.04 4.29
C VAL A 66 8.15 30.78 3.42
N CYS A 67 8.06 30.93 2.09
CA CYS A 67 9.21 30.84 1.20
C CYS A 67 10.26 31.91 1.53
N VAL A 68 9.84 33.17 1.63
CA VAL A 68 10.72 34.29 2.00
C VAL A 68 11.28 34.07 3.40
N PHE A 69 10.44 33.73 4.38
CA PHE A 69 10.86 33.45 5.74
C PHE A 69 11.96 32.39 5.79
N TYR A 70 11.77 31.26 5.09
CA TYR A 70 12.78 30.21 5.01
C TYR A 70 14.10 30.70 4.39
N LEU A 71 14.04 31.46 3.30
CA LEU A 71 15.25 31.95 2.61
C LEU A 71 16.01 32.99 3.43
N VAL A 72 15.30 33.88 4.15
CA VAL A 72 15.91 34.87 5.05
C VAL A 72 16.67 34.16 6.17
N LEU A 73 16.04 33.19 6.83
CA LEU A 73 16.69 32.44 7.90
C LEU A 73 17.80 31.52 7.40
N ARG A 74 17.64 30.90 6.22
CA ARG A 74 18.71 30.09 5.62
C ARG A 74 19.92 30.93 5.23
N ALA A 75 19.71 32.18 4.80
CA ALA A 75 20.80 33.10 4.55
C ALA A 75 21.53 33.47 5.85
N LEU A 76 20.80 33.68 6.94
CA LEU A 76 21.37 33.89 8.26
C LEU A 76 22.18 32.68 8.75
N ASP A 77 21.64 31.46 8.64
CA ASP A 77 22.39 30.21 8.92
C ASP A 77 23.68 30.13 8.10
N THR A 78 23.65 30.53 6.82
CA THR A 78 24.83 30.48 5.94
C THR A 78 25.92 31.41 6.45
N VAL A 79 25.56 32.59 6.99
CA VAL A 79 26.52 33.50 7.63
C VAL A 79 27.12 32.87 8.89
N GLU A 80 26.28 32.22 9.72
CA GLU A 80 26.75 31.54 10.93
C GLU A 80 27.70 30.38 10.59
N ASP A 81 27.31 29.53 9.65
CA ASP A 81 28.01 28.30 9.27
C ASP A 81 29.31 28.53 8.48
N ASP A 82 29.49 29.69 7.85
CA ASP A 82 30.67 29.96 7.02
C ASP A 82 31.93 30.09 7.87
N THR A 83 32.71 29.01 7.95
CA THR A 83 33.95 28.94 8.73
C THR A 83 35.11 29.74 8.13
N SER A 84 34.95 30.30 6.91
CA SER A 84 35.97 31.13 6.27
C SER A 84 35.97 32.59 6.75
N ILE A 85 34.87 33.03 7.38
CA ILE A 85 34.71 34.39 7.89
C ILE A 85 35.12 34.44 9.37
N PRO A 86 36.07 35.32 9.74
CA PRO A 86 36.46 35.53 11.14
C PRO A 86 35.28 35.88 12.05
N THR A 87 35.31 35.41 13.30
CA THR A 87 34.23 35.63 14.29
C THR A 87 33.93 37.12 14.53
N ASP A 88 34.96 37.95 14.59
CA ASP A 88 34.88 39.39 14.80
C ASP A 88 34.21 40.14 13.64
N GLU A 89 34.34 39.61 12.41
CA GLU A 89 33.60 40.11 11.24
C GLU A 89 32.16 39.58 11.21
N LYS A 90 31.93 38.35 11.65
CA LYS A 90 30.63 37.66 11.62
C LYS A 90 29.63 38.21 12.64
N LEU A 91 30.08 38.52 13.86
CA LEU A 91 29.24 39.03 14.95
C LEU A 91 28.39 40.27 14.57
N PRO A 92 28.97 41.37 14.04
CA PRO A 92 28.17 42.53 13.66
C PRO A 92 27.19 42.22 12.52
N ILE A 93 27.54 41.29 11.61
CA ILE A 93 26.66 40.87 10.52
C ILE A 93 25.41 40.18 11.09
N LEU A 94 25.57 39.22 11.99
CA LEU A 94 24.44 38.49 12.58
C LEU A 94 23.49 39.40 13.37
N ILE A 95 24.05 40.33 14.15
CA ILE A 95 23.25 41.28 14.94
C ILE A 95 22.50 42.25 14.04
N ALA A 96 23.12 42.71 12.95
CA ALA A 96 22.53 43.71 12.05
C ALA A 96 21.71 43.12 10.91
N PHE A 97 21.72 41.79 10.71
CA PHE A 97 21.12 41.12 9.54
C PHE A 97 19.66 41.51 9.30
N HIS A 98 18.87 41.66 10.39
CA HIS A 98 17.46 42.03 10.33
C HIS A 98 17.21 43.43 9.71
N ARG A 99 18.21 44.31 9.68
CA ARG A 99 18.07 45.72 9.23
C ARG A 99 18.16 45.91 7.73
N GLY A 100 18.39 44.84 6.96
CA GLY A 100 18.42 44.88 5.49
C GLY A 100 19.56 45.75 4.97
N THR A 101 20.71 45.15 4.68
CA THR A 101 21.93 45.93 4.49
C THR A 101 22.27 46.21 3.03
N LYS A 102 22.44 47.48 2.68
CA LYS A 102 22.90 47.97 1.36
C LYS A 102 24.39 47.71 1.06
N GLU A 103 25.19 47.25 2.03
CA GLU A 103 26.66 47.17 1.91
C GLU A 103 27.27 45.76 1.85
N TYR A 104 26.51 44.68 2.10
CA TYR A 104 27.06 43.31 2.19
C TYR A 104 26.89 42.50 0.90
N LYS A 105 27.02 43.16 -0.25
CA LYS A 105 26.84 42.58 -1.59
C LYS A 105 27.67 41.32 -1.87
N VAL A 106 28.75 41.09 -1.14
CA VAL A 106 29.73 40.02 -1.45
C VAL A 106 29.30 38.64 -0.95
N LEU A 107 28.46 38.53 0.10
CA LEU A 107 28.14 37.22 0.70
C LEU A 107 26.98 36.47 0.03
N MET A 108 26.10 37.19 -0.68
CA MET A 108 24.93 36.62 -1.36
C MET A 108 24.57 37.48 -2.58
N ASP A 109 25.28 37.27 -3.70
CA ASP A 109 25.23 38.06 -4.94
C ASP A 109 23.79 38.38 -5.46
N GLN A 110 22.79 37.59 -5.07
CA GLN A 110 21.40 37.72 -5.49
C GLN A 110 20.36 37.90 -4.37
N PHE A 111 20.77 38.17 -3.11
CA PHE A 111 19.84 38.32 -1.97
C PHE A 111 18.85 39.49 -2.10
N HIS A 112 19.17 40.48 -2.93
CA HIS A 112 18.26 41.58 -3.25
C HIS A 112 16.91 41.10 -3.82
N HIS A 113 16.86 39.94 -4.48
CA HIS A 113 15.60 39.33 -4.91
C HIS A 113 14.73 38.88 -3.72
N VAL A 114 15.35 38.27 -2.69
CA VAL A 114 14.64 37.88 -1.45
C VAL A 114 14.17 39.13 -0.72
N SER A 115 14.99 40.19 -0.70
CA SER A 115 14.62 41.48 -0.10
C SER A 115 13.44 42.15 -0.82
N ALA A 116 13.42 42.10 -2.16
CA ALA A 116 12.28 42.60 -2.95
C ALA A 116 11.00 41.80 -2.64
N ALA A 117 11.09 40.45 -2.63
CA ALA A 117 9.98 39.58 -2.28
C ALA A 117 9.45 39.83 -0.85
N PHE A 118 10.34 40.11 0.11
CA PHE A 118 9.99 40.44 1.49
C PHE A 118 9.18 41.75 1.58
N LEU A 119 9.60 42.79 0.87
CA LEU A 119 8.92 44.10 0.88
C LEU A 119 7.52 44.06 0.24
N GLU A 120 7.24 43.06 -0.60
CA GLU A 120 5.91 42.82 -1.19
C GLU A 120 4.94 42.08 -0.26
N LEU A 121 5.43 41.48 0.84
CA LEU A 121 4.55 40.77 1.79
C LEU A 121 3.70 41.74 2.59
N ASP A 122 2.55 41.28 3.10
CA ASP A 122 1.76 42.05 4.05
C ASP A 122 2.54 42.39 5.32
N LYS A 123 2.22 43.53 5.93
CA LYS A 123 2.95 44.08 7.08
C LYS A 123 3.06 43.11 8.26
N GLY A 124 2.00 42.35 8.54
CA GLY A 124 2.02 41.34 9.61
C GLY A 124 3.03 40.20 9.36
N TYR A 125 3.26 39.82 8.10
CA TYR A 125 4.32 38.87 7.75
C TYR A 125 5.69 39.50 7.88
N GLN A 126 5.86 40.74 7.41
CA GLN A 126 7.14 41.45 7.52
C GLN A 126 7.59 41.60 8.98
N GLU A 127 6.69 42.03 9.87
CA GLU A 127 6.94 42.20 11.30
C GLU A 127 7.35 40.87 11.96
N ALA A 128 6.65 39.77 11.64
CA ALA A 128 6.98 38.46 12.18
C ALA A 128 8.35 37.95 11.70
N ILE A 129 8.66 38.10 10.41
CA ILE A 129 9.95 37.70 9.85
C ILE A 129 11.08 38.53 10.46
N GLU A 130 10.94 39.86 10.50
CA GLU A 130 11.97 40.75 11.06
C GLU A 130 12.26 40.45 12.54
N GLU A 131 11.22 40.30 13.36
CA GLU A 131 11.37 40.02 14.79
C GLU A 131 12.14 38.71 15.01
N ILE A 132 11.77 37.65 14.29
CA ILE A 132 12.40 36.35 14.42
C ILE A 132 13.83 36.36 13.91
N THR A 133 14.08 36.97 12.75
CA THR A 133 15.44 37.12 12.20
C THR A 133 16.34 37.88 13.18
N LYS A 134 15.83 38.94 13.81
CA LYS A 134 16.58 39.70 14.83
C LYS A 134 16.94 38.84 16.04
N ARG A 135 15.98 38.11 16.59
CA ARG A 135 16.19 37.25 17.78
C ARG A 135 17.12 36.07 17.46
N MET A 136 16.97 35.45 16.30
CA MET A 136 17.82 34.35 15.84
C MET A 136 19.27 34.83 15.63
N GLY A 137 19.47 35.99 14.98
CA GLY A 137 20.80 36.56 14.78
C GLY A 137 21.51 36.92 16.09
N ALA A 138 20.78 37.44 17.09
CA ALA A 138 21.32 37.67 18.43
C ALA A 138 21.72 36.36 19.15
N GLY A 139 20.91 35.31 19.00
CA GLY A 139 21.20 33.98 19.55
C GLY A 139 22.43 33.32 18.93
N MET A 140 22.52 33.33 17.59
CA MET A 140 23.70 32.81 16.87
C MET A 140 24.97 33.57 17.24
N ALA A 141 24.88 34.90 17.35
CA ALA A 141 25.99 35.72 17.81
C ALA A 141 26.48 35.32 19.23
N LYS A 142 25.57 34.93 20.13
CA LYS A 142 25.93 34.40 21.45
C LYS A 142 26.68 33.06 21.33
N PHE A 143 26.16 32.10 20.57
CA PHE A 143 26.71 30.74 20.49
C PHE A 143 27.95 30.59 19.60
N ILE A 144 28.26 31.57 18.75
CA ILE A 144 29.58 31.62 18.08
C ILE A 144 30.73 31.80 19.08
N CYS A 145 30.46 32.46 20.21
CA CYS A 145 31.45 32.74 21.25
C CYS A 145 31.37 31.77 22.44
N GLN A 146 30.44 30.82 22.43
CA GLN A 146 30.14 29.95 23.56
C GLN A 146 29.97 28.49 23.12
N GLU A 147 30.67 27.57 23.77
CA GLU A 147 30.49 26.13 23.55
C GLU A 147 29.23 25.61 24.27
N VAL A 148 28.63 24.54 23.73
CA VAL A 148 27.46 23.90 24.33
C VAL A 148 27.91 22.95 25.44
N GLU A 149 27.85 23.42 26.68
CA GLU A 149 28.33 22.69 27.85
C GLU A 149 27.23 21.87 28.52
N THR A 150 26.05 22.47 28.73
CA THR A 150 24.93 21.87 29.44
C THR A 150 23.75 21.50 28.52
N VAL A 151 22.79 20.74 29.04
CA VAL A 151 21.53 20.47 28.32
C VAL A 151 20.71 21.75 28.15
N ASP A 152 20.81 22.69 29.09
CA ASP A 152 20.10 23.97 29.00
C ASP A 152 20.72 24.86 27.90
N ASP A 153 22.06 24.85 27.75
CA ASP A 153 22.72 25.52 26.61
C ASP A 153 22.28 24.92 25.28
N TYR A 154 22.14 23.58 25.24
CA TYR A 154 21.68 22.86 24.04
C TYR A 154 20.24 23.22 23.68
N ASP A 155 19.35 23.29 24.68
CA ASP A 155 17.95 23.69 24.51
C ASP A 155 17.85 25.18 24.11
N GLU A 156 18.68 26.04 24.68
CA GLU A 156 18.73 27.47 24.34
C GLU A 156 19.26 27.70 22.91
N TYR A 157 20.31 26.98 22.51
CA TYR A 157 20.79 27.02 21.12
C TYR A 157 19.68 26.58 20.16
N CYS A 158 19.05 25.42 20.42
CA CYS A 158 17.95 24.92 19.61
C CYS A 158 16.74 25.87 19.60
N HIS A 159 16.48 26.59 20.70
CA HIS A 159 15.48 27.65 20.75
C HIS A 159 15.78 28.75 19.74
N TYR A 160 16.99 29.30 19.74
CA TYR A 160 17.32 30.40 18.83
C TYR A 160 17.25 29.99 17.35
N VAL A 161 17.81 28.83 16.99
CA VAL A 161 17.93 28.45 15.58
C VAL A 161 16.69 27.78 14.99
N ALA A 162 15.82 27.19 15.82
CA ALA A 162 14.63 26.47 15.34
C ALA A 162 13.36 26.69 16.17
N GLY A 163 13.48 26.87 17.49
CA GLY A 163 12.34 27.21 18.35
C GLY A 163 11.67 28.52 17.93
N LEU A 164 12.48 29.55 17.66
CA LEU A 164 12.04 30.83 17.09
C LEU A 164 11.41 30.66 15.71
N VAL A 165 11.86 29.70 14.91
CA VAL A 165 11.25 29.38 13.61
C VAL A 165 9.83 28.83 13.81
N GLY A 166 9.64 27.96 14.80
CA GLY A 166 8.32 27.47 15.21
C GLY A 166 7.38 28.61 15.60
N LEU A 167 7.86 29.55 16.42
CA LEU A 167 7.13 30.76 16.79
C LEU A 167 6.83 31.67 15.60
N GLY A 168 7.80 31.89 14.73
CA GLY A 168 7.68 32.72 13.54
C GLY A 168 6.67 32.18 12.54
N LEU A 169 6.81 30.91 12.15
CA LEU A 169 5.85 30.22 11.28
C LEU A 169 4.43 30.38 11.80
N SER A 170 4.29 30.20 13.10
CA SER A 170 2.98 30.17 13.68
C SER A 170 2.41 31.60 13.76
N LYS A 171 3.24 32.64 13.98
CA LYS A 171 2.85 34.07 13.81
C LYS A 171 2.41 34.37 12.37
N LEU A 172 3.07 33.80 11.37
CA LEU A 172 2.63 33.91 9.97
C LEU A 172 1.25 33.26 9.78
N PHE A 173 0.98 32.12 10.41
CA PHE A 173 -0.34 31.48 10.35
C PHE A 173 -1.43 32.37 10.94
N LEU A 174 -1.16 33.02 12.08
CA LEU A 174 -2.07 34.00 12.68
C LEU A 174 -2.28 35.22 11.76
N ALA A 175 -1.20 35.80 11.23
CA ALA A 175 -1.27 36.97 10.35
C ALA A 175 -2.07 36.69 9.07
N SER A 176 -2.06 35.44 8.58
CA SER A 176 -2.88 35.01 7.44
C SER A 176 -4.37 34.85 7.74
N GLY A 177 -4.76 34.88 9.02
CA GLY A 177 -6.13 34.56 9.46
C GLY A 177 -6.51 33.07 9.34
N SER A 178 -5.56 32.19 9.03
CA SER A 178 -5.81 30.75 8.81
C SER A 178 -5.84 29.93 10.10
N GLU A 179 -5.25 30.43 11.18
CA GLU A 179 -5.16 29.74 12.47
C GLU A 179 -5.48 30.67 13.66
N VAL A 180 -5.76 30.06 14.81
CA VAL A 180 -5.98 30.76 16.09
C VAL A 180 -5.04 30.18 17.15
N LEU A 181 -4.39 31.05 17.91
CA LEU A 181 -3.41 30.63 18.90
C LEU A 181 -4.09 30.13 20.17
N THR A 182 -3.64 28.99 20.68
CA THR A 182 -4.02 28.51 22.01
C THR A 182 -3.18 29.21 23.09
N PRO A 183 -3.61 29.20 24.37
CA PRO A 183 -2.84 29.83 25.44
C PRO A 183 -1.39 29.32 25.57
N ASP A 184 -1.17 28.02 25.35
CA ASP A 184 0.15 27.37 25.53
C ASP A 184 1.01 27.36 24.27
N TRP A 185 0.57 28.01 23.18
CA TRP A 185 1.17 27.81 21.86
C TRP A 185 2.67 28.14 21.81
N ASP A 186 3.15 29.06 22.65
CA ASP A 186 4.51 29.61 22.60
C ASP A 186 5.50 28.51 22.99
N HIS A 187 5.17 27.80 24.07
CA HIS A 187 5.92 26.64 24.53
C HIS A 187 5.88 25.48 23.53
N ILE A 188 4.70 25.08 23.06
CA ILE A 188 4.57 23.89 22.19
C ILE A 188 5.09 24.12 20.76
N SER A 189 5.01 25.35 20.22
CA SER A 189 5.62 25.70 18.93
C SER A 189 7.14 25.81 19.02
N ASN A 190 7.67 26.30 20.15
CA ASN A 190 9.09 26.22 20.45
C ASN A 190 9.55 24.74 20.49
N SER A 191 8.83 23.88 21.21
CA SER A 191 9.10 22.44 21.32
C SER A 191 9.13 21.74 19.94
N MET A 192 8.22 22.11 19.03
CA MET A 192 8.21 21.66 17.62
C MET A 192 9.52 22.00 16.88
N GLY A 193 10.06 23.20 17.10
CA GLY A 193 11.33 23.63 16.54
C GLY A 193 12.53 22.87 17.14
N LEU A 194 12.57 22.76 18.47
CA LEU A 194 13.60 22.01 19.18
C LEU A 194 13.68 20.56 18.70
N PHE A 195 12.54 19.88 18.53
CA PHE A 195 12.54 18.49 18.06
C PHE A 195 13.20 18.32 16.69
N LEU A 196 12.92 19.21 15.74
CA LEU A 196 13.51 19.17 14.41
C LEU A 196 15.01 19.44 14.47
N GLN A 197 15.44 20.44 15.24
CA GLN A 197 16.84 20.81 15.32
C GLN A 197 17.68 19.77 16.02
N LYS A 198 17.20 19.24 17.15
CA LYS A 198 17.86 18.14 17.85
C LYS A 198 18.01 16.92 16.94
N THR A 199 16.99 16.62 16.13
CA THR A 199 17.07 15.53 15.15
C THR A 199 18.13 15.77 14.09
N ASN A 200 18.27 17.00 13.59
CA ASN A 200 19.33 17.35 12.63
C ASN A 200 20.72 17.25 13.26
N ILE A 201 20.94 17.87 14.43
CA ILE A 201 22.21 17.83 15.17
C ILE A 201 22.65 16.39 15.49
N ILE A 202 21.70 15.51 15.84
CA ILE A 202 21.99 14.10 16.07
C ILE A 202 22.42 13.42 14.77
N ARG A 203 21.67 13.64 13.68
CA ARG A 203 21.91 12.99 12.40
C ARG A 203 23.24 13.43 11.76
N ASP A 204 23.60 14.69 11.91
CA ASP A 204 24.68 15.33 11.15
C ASP A 204 26.03 15.31 11.90
N TYR A 205 26.11 14.62 13.05
CA TYR A 205 27.32 14.48 13.88
C TYR A 205 28.63 14.35 13.07
N LEU A 206 28.69 13.43 12.10
CA LEU A 206 29.92 13.16 11.36
C LEU A 206 30.29 14.27 10.38
N GLU A 207 29.29 14.97 9.83
CA GLU A 207 29.50 16.14 8.97
C GLU A 207 30.06 17.29 9.83
N ASP A 208 29.42 17.57 10.96
CA ASP A 208 29.80 18.65 11.89
C ASP A 208 31.21 18.47 12.46
N ILE A 209 31.57 17.25 12.84
CA ILE A 209 32.87 16.93 13.45
C ILE A 209 34.02 16.91 12.44
N ASN A 210 33.75 16.73 11.16
CA ASN A 210 34.78 16.73 10.11
C ASN A 210 34.84 18.04 9.32
N GLU A 211 34.09 19.07 9.72
CA GLU A 211 34.12 20.38 9.10
C GLU A 211 35.53 21.01 9.18
N ILE A 212 35.97 21.65 8.10
CA ILE A 212 37.32 22.24 7.96
C ILE A 212 37.17 23.74 7.67
N PRO A 213 37.94 24.64 8.33
CA PRO A 213 39.10 24.37 9.18
C PRO A 213 38.80 24.03 10.65
N LYS A 214 37.56 24.18 11.12
CA LYS A 214 37.19 23.97 12.53
C LYS A 214 35.92 23.13 12.64
N SER A 215 35.98 22.09 13.47
CA SER A 215 34.83 21.26 13.83
C SER A 215 33.70 22.07 14.46
N ARG A 216 32.46 21.70 14.18
CA ARG A 216 31.27 22.25 14.85
C ARG A 216 30.82 21.29 15.95
N MET A 217 30.72 21.78 17.19
CA MET A 217 30.43 20.96 18.37
C MET A 217 29.09 21.35 19.00
N PHE A 218 28.01 20.72 18.54
CA PHE A 218 26.65 20.99 19.04
C PHE A 218 26.18 20.03 20.14
N TRP A 219 26.84 18.88 20.31
CA TRP A 219 26.47 17.94 21.35
C TRP A 219 26.92 18.48 22.71
N PRO A 220 26.05 18.51 23.75
CA PRO A 220 26.39 19.09 25.03
C PRO A 220 27.42 18.24 25.79
N ARG A 221 28.47 18.89 26.32
CA ARG A 221 29.53 18.21 27.09
C ARG A 221 29.00 17.40 28.26
N LYS A 222 27.94 17.88 28.93
CA LYS A 222 27.24 17.15 29.98
C LYS A 222 26.75 15.76 29.57
N ILE A 223 26.47 15.54 28.28
CA ILE A 223 26.08 14.23 27.73
C ILE A 223 27.32 13.49 27.24
N TRP A 224 28.05 14.01 26.24
CA TRP A 224 29.12 13.25 25.59
C TRP A 224 30.35 13.03 26.48
N GLY A 225 30.62 13.93 27.42
CA GLY A 225 31.72 13.83 28.37
C GLY A 225 31.60 12.66 29.36
N LYS A 226 30.43 12.01 29.44
CA LYS A 226 30.25 10.75 30.17
C LYS A 226 30.88 9.56 29.45
N TYR A 227 31.11 9.67 28.13
CA TYR A 227 31.44 8.56 27.25
C TYR A 227 32.84 8.68 26.64
N ALA A 228 33.32 9.89 26.37
CA ALA A 228 34.64 10.15 25.79
C ALA A 228 35.26 11.45 26.33
N ASP A 229 36.59 11.54 26.26
CA ASP A 229 37.35 12.72 26.68
C ASP A 229 37.22 13.87 25.67
N LYS A 230 37.06 13.53 24.39
CA LYS A 230 36.78 14.46 23.29
C LYS A 230 35.59 13.97 22.47
N LEU A 231 34.77 14.89 21.99
CA LEU A 231 33.59 14.55 21.20
C LEU A 231 33.99 13.80 19.92
N GLU A 232 35.06 14.24 19.27
CA GLU A 232 35.55 13.67 18.00
C GLU A 232 35.93 12.19 18.12
N ASP A 233 36.34 11.75 19.30
CA ASP A 233 36.79 10.38 19.54
C ASP A 233 35.69 9.35 19.32
N LEU A 234 34.41 9.76 19.38
CA LEU A 234 33.26 8.88 19.12
C LEU A 234 33.20 8.39 17.66
N LYS A 235 33.95 8.99 16.73
CA LYS A 235 34.02 8.54 15.34
C LYS A 235 34.91 7.31 15.12
N TYR A 236 35.80 7.01 16.07
CA TYR A 236 36.74 5.90 15.95
C TYR A 236 36.13 4.57 16.38
N GLU A 237 36.53 3.48 15.71
CA GLU A 237 35.88 2.18 15.85
C GLU A 237 36.03 1.58 17.25
N GLU A 238 37.17 1.81 17.90
CA GLU A 238 37.46 1.43 19.28
C GLU A 238 36.47 2.00 20.31
N ASN A 239 35.80 3.11 19.99
CA ASN A 239 34.83 3.77 20.87
C ASN A 239 33.37 3.42 20.53
N SER A 240 33.12 2.47 19.62
CA SER A 240 31.77 2.19 19.08
C SER A 240 30.69 2.00 20.15
N THR A 241 30.94 1.23 21.21
CA THR A 241 29.96 1.00 22.28
C THR A 241 29.63 2.29 23.05
N LYS A 242 30.65 3.08 23.39
CA LYS A 242 30.51 4.37 24.08
C LYS A 242 29.77 5.38 23.19
N ALA A 243 30.12 5.42 21.91
CA ALA A 243 29.48 6.26 20.90
C ALA A 243 28.00 5.95 20.75
N VAL A 244 27.63 4.67 20.68
CA VAL A 244 26.22 4.25 20.60
C VAL A 244 25.45 4.60 21.87
N ASN A 245 26.02 4.39 23.07
CA ASN A 245 25.36 4.78 24.32
C ASN A 245 25.15 6.30 24.41
N CYS A 246 26.14 7.09 23.98
CA CYS A 246 26.03 8.55 23.89
C CYS A 246 24.93 8.98 22.91
N LEU A 247 24.88 8.36 21.73
CA LEU A 247 23.84 8.58 20.73
C LEU A 247 22.44 8.27 21.29
N ASN A 248 22.29 7.16 22.01
CA ASN A 248 21.03 6.78 22.61
C ASN A 248 20.57 7.81 23.65
N GLU A 249 21.48 8.40 24.44
CA GLU A 249 21.14 9.51 25.34
C GLU A 249 20.65 10.75 24.59
N MET A 250 21.34 11.14 23.51
CA MET A 250 20.94 12.28 22.67
C MET A 250 19.55 12.07 22.05
N VAL A 251 19.28 10.88 21.50
CA VAL A 251 17.96 10.55 20.96
C VAL A 251 16.91 10.58 22.06
N THR A 252 17.19 10.01 23.23
CA THR A 252 16.27 10.00 24.38
C THR A 252 15.91 11.42 24.84
N ASN A 253 16.87 12.34 24.83
CA ASN A 253 16.63 13.76 25.09
C ASN A 253 15.69 14.37 24.04
N ALA A 254 15.91 14.11 22.74
CA ALA A 254 15.06 14.62 21.68
C ALA A 254 13.60 14.10 21.78
N LEU A 255 13.38 12.85 22.21
CA LEU A 255 12.04 12.26 22.36
C LEU A 255 11.15 13.00 23.37
N THR A 256 11.72 13.84 24.25
CA THR A 256 10.97 14.62 25.25
C THR A 256 9.99 15.62 24.63
N HIS A 257 10.23 16.07 23.40
CA HIS A 257 9.41 17.07 22.72
C HIS A 257 8.18 16.50 21.99
N ILE A 258 8.11 15.16 21.81
CA ILE A 258 7.10 14.55 20.94
C ILE A 258 5.67 14.85 21.38
N GLU A 259 5.38 14.81 22.69
CA GLU A 259 4.05 15.06 23.20
C GLU A 259 3.56 16.47 22.86
N ASP A 260 4.44 17.47 22.97
CA ASP A 260 4.14 18.84 22.60
C ASP A 260 3.97 19.00 21.09
N CYS A 261 4.80 18.30 20.29
CA CYS A 261 4.62 18.27 18.84
C CYS A 261 3.24 17.74 18.45
N LEU A 262 2.80 16.63 19.08
CA LEU A 262 1.49 16.04 18.84
C LEU A 262 0.35 16.98 19.28
N LYS A 263 0.49 17.66 20.42
CA LYS A 263 -0.48 18.67 20.89
C LYS A 263 -0.59 19.84 19.92
N TYR A 264 0.54 20.39 19.46
CA TYR A 264 0.57 21.51 18.52
C TYR A 264 -0.11 21.13 17.20
N MET A 265 0.26 19.99 16.60
CA MET A 265 -0.34 19.54 15.35
C MET A 265 -1.84 19.23 15.48
N ALA A 266 -2.29 18.74 16.64
CA ALA A 266 -3.71 18.47 16.91
C ALA A 266 -4.56 19.75 17.01
N ALA A 267 -3.93 20.89 17.32
CA ALA A 267 -4.63 22.17 17.45
C ALA A 267 -4.80 22.93 16.12
N LEU A 268 -4.06 22.55 15.08
CA LEU A 268 -4.12 23.19 13.75
C LEU A 268 -5.43 22.88 13.04
N ARG A 269 -6.02 23.91 12.42
CA ARG A 269 -7.35 23.83 11.77
C ARG A 269 -7.25 23.78 10.25
N ASP A 270 -6.31 24.52 9.65
CA ASP A 270 -6.15 24.53 8.20
C ASP A 270 -5.41 23.27 7.73
N PRO A 271 -6.00 22.46 6.83
CA PRO A 271 -5.38 21.21 6.40
C PRO A 271 -4.03 21.37 5.68
N SER A 272 -3.77 22.52 5.04
CA SER A 272 -2.50 22.79 4.36
C SER A 272 -1.40 23.13 5.35
N ILE A 273 -1.71 23.95 6.36
CA ILE A 273 -0.81 24.28 7.48
C ILE A 273 -0.52 23.04 8.32
N PHE A 274 -1.55 22.27 8.63
CA PHE A 274 -1.42 20.98 9.31
C PHE A 274 -0.42 20.07 8.61
N ARG A 275 -0.61 19.83 7.30
CA ARG A 275 0.31 18.98 6.51
C ARG A 275 1.73 19.55 6.46
N PHE A 276 1.83 20.87 6.32
CA PHE A 276 3.12 21.57 6.32
C PHE A 276 3.91 21.32 7.60
N CYS A 277 3.24 21.41 8.76
CA CYS A 277 3.85 21.13 10.05
C CYS A 277 4.07 19.62 10.30
N ALA A 278 3.15 18.75 9.87
CA ALA A 278 3.16 17.33 10.21
C ALA A 278 4.24 16.52 9.50
N ILE A 279 4.48 16.79 8.22
CA ILE A 279 5.41 16.00 7.40
C ILE A 279 6.84 16.04 7.98
N PRO A 280 7.44 17.21 8.30
CA PRO A 280 8.78 17.28 8.90
C PRO A 280 8.86 16.56 10.25
N GLN A 281 7.83 16.62 11.07
CA GLN A 281 7.79 15.97 12.39
C GLN A 281 7.78 14.44 12.29
N ILE A 282 7.00 13.89 11.34
CA ILE A 282 7.04 12.45 11.03
C ILE A 282 8.41 12.04 10.49
N MET A 283 9.01 12.85 9.62
CA MET A 283 10.36 12.59 9.11
C MET A 283 11.41 12.62 10.22
N ALA A 284 11.24 13.49 11.22
CA ALA A 284 12.15 13.61 12.35
C ALA A 284 12.11 12.35 13.24
N ILE A 285 10.93 11.90 13.70
CA ILE A 285 10.86 10.65 14.48
C ILE A 285 11.34 9.43 13.68
N GLY A 286 11.06 9.39 12.36
CA GLY A 286 11.59 8.34 11.49
C GLY A 286 13.11 8.36 11.36
N THR A 287 13.72 9.55 11.38
CA THR A 287 15.18 9.73 11.37
C THR A 287 15.77 9.29 12.71
N LEU A 288 15.20 9.71 13.84
CA LEU A 288 15.64 9.25 15.17
C LEU A 288 15.55 7.74 15.30
N ALA A 289 14.50 7.10 14.77
CA ALA A 289 14.37 5.65 14.77
C ALA A 289 15.41 4.94 13.87
N LEU A 290 15.97 5.59 12.84
CA LEU A 290 17.10 5.08 12.07
C LEU A 290 18.45 5.29 12.80
N CYS A 291 18.59 6.39 13.54
CA CYS A 291 19.78 6.73 14.31
C CYS A 291 19.92 5.89 15.59
N TYR A 292 18.81 5.58 16.28
CA TYR A 292 18.86 4.91 17.57
C TYR A 292 19.54 3.54 17.49
N ASN A 293 20.46 3.29 18.42
CA ASN A 293 21.28 2.08 18.50
C ASN A 293 21.99 1.73 17.17
N ASN A 294 22.51 2.73 16.45
CA ASN A 294 23.11 2.56 15.13
C ASN A 294 24.50 3.21 15.01
N VAL A 295 25.55 2.39 15.10
CA VAL A 295 26.95 2.84 14.99
C VAL A 295 27.29 3.47 13.63
N GLN A 296 26.50 3.22 12.58
CA GLN A 296 26.77 3.76 11.24
C GLN A 296 26.66 5.29 11.18
N LEU A 297 25.98 5.93 12.14
CA LEU A 297 25.95 7.39 12.28
C LEU A 297 27.36 7.99 12.38
N PHE A 298 28.27 7.28 13.05
CA PHE A 298 29.66 7.72 13.27
C PHE A 298 30.58 7.41 12.09
N ARG A 299 30.07 6.73 11.06
CA ARG A 299 30.87 6.20 9.94
C ARG A 299 30.36 6.68 8.58
N GLY A 300 29.16 7.23 8.51
CA GLY A 300 28.58 7.74 7.28
C GLY A 300 27.20 8.36 7.47
N VAL A 301 26.51 8.59 6.35
CA VAL A 301 25.23 9.30 6.34
C VAL A 301 24.08 8.37 6.69
N VAL A 302 23.34 8.70 7.75
CA VAL A 302 22.08 8.04 8.11
C VAL A 302 20.90 8.93 7.68
N LYS A 303 20.13 8.49 6.69
CA LYS A 303 19.00 9.28 6.17
C LYS A 303 17.83 8.40 5.77
N LEU A 304 16.61 8.92 5.96
CA LEU A 304 15.42 8.33 5.37
C LEU A 304 15.60 8.17 3.85
N ARG A 305 15.30 6.97 3.35
CA ARG A 305 15.32 6.71 1.91
C ARG A 305 14.30 7.59 1.20
N ARG A 306 14.67 8.11 0.02
CA ARG A 306 13.86 9.07 -0.75
C ARG A 306 12.42 8.61 -1.01
N GLY A 307 12.22 7.31 -1.19
CA GLY A 307 10.89 6.77 -1.41
C GLY A 307 10.03 6.69 -0.15
N LEU A 308 10.61 6.48 1.03
CA LEU A 308 9.90 6.59 2.30
C LEU A 308 9.52 8.04 2.57
N THR A 309 10.41 9.00 2.26
CA THR A 309 10.08 10.43 2.28
C THR A 309 8.88 10.74 1.38
N ALA A 310 8.86 10.23 0.15
CA ALA A 310 7.74 10.41 -0.75
C ALA A 310 6.44 9.76 -0.22
N LYS A 311 6.52 8.59 0.43
CA LYS A 311 5.38 7.94 1.10
C LYS A 311 4.84 8.79 2.25
N VAL A 312 5.70 9.36 3.09
CA VAL A 312 5.29 10.25 4.19
C VAL A 312 4.56 11.47 3.63
N ILE A 313 5.15 12.14 2.64
CA ILE A 313 4.53 13.32 1.99
C ILE A 313 3.16 12.97 1.37
N ASP A 314 3.03 11.82 0.72
CA ASP A 314 1.79 11.40 0.05
C ASP A 314 0.67 10.96 1.02
N ARG A 315 1.06 10.25 2.10
CA ARG A 315 0.11 9.60 3.02
C ARG A 315 -0.33 10.51 4.17
N THR A 316 0.47 11.51 4.57
CA THR A 316 0.11 12.41 5.67
C THR A 316 -0.98 13.40 5.25
N LYS A 317 -2.21 13.18 5.70
CA LYS A 317 -3.36 14.04 5.41
C LYS A 317 -4.13 14.47 6.64
N THR A 318 -4.10 13.67 7.69
CA THR A 318 -4.90 13.84 8.92
C THR A 318 -4.05 13.55 10.16
N MET A 319 -4.53 13.96 11.34
CA MET A 319 -3.91 13.59 12.62
C MET A 319 -3.86 12.07 12.84
N ALA A 320 -4.81 11.31 12.29
CA ALA A 320 -4.77 9.85 12.34
C ALA A 320 -3.54 9.28 11.64
N ASP A 321 -3.11 9.90 10.52
CA ASP A 321 -1.89 9.51 9.82
C ASP A 321 -0.64 9.84 10.64
N VAL A 322 -0.66 10.96 11.38
CA VAL A 322 0.42 11.38 12.29
C VAL A 322 0.54 10.42 13.45
N TYR A 323 -0.53 10.17 14.21
CA TYR A 323 -0.51 9.20 15.31
C TYR A 323 -0.10 7.81 14.82
N GLY A 324 -0.56 7.40 13.65
CA GLY A 324 -0.14 6.14 13.02
C GLY A 324 1.36 6.10 12.74
N ALA A 325 1.93 7.16 12.14
CA ALA A 325 3.35 7.22 11.84
C ALA A 325 4.21 7.28 13.12
N PHE A 326 3.84 8.12 14.07
CA PHE A 326 4.53 8.22 15.36
C PHE A 326 4.50 6.90 16.12
N TYR A 327 3.37 6.20 16.12
CA TYR A 327 3.26 4.86 16.69
C TYR A 327 4.19 3.86 15.99
N ASP A 328 4.17 3.78 14.66
CA ASP A 328 5.04 2.88 13.89
C ASP A 328 6.52 3.11 14.18
N PHE A 329 6.96 4.37 14.11
CA PHE A 329 8.36 4.74 14.33
C PHE A 329 8.75 4.53 15.80
N SER A 330 7.84 4.75 16.75
CA SER A 330 8.08 4.45 18.17
C SER A 330 8.24 2.95 18.40
N CYS A 331 7.38 2.11 17.80
CA CYS A 331 7.55 0.66 17.87
C CYS A 331 8.87 0.21 17.25
N MET A 332 9.26 0.75 16.09
CA MET A 332 10.55 0.43 15.48
C MET A 332 11.72 0.82 16.40
N LEU A 333 11.68 2.00 17.02
CA LEU A 333 12.70 2.44 17.97
C LEU A 333 12.72 1.50 19.19
N LYS A 334 11.54 1.14 19.72
CA LYS A 334 11.38 0.23 20.86
C LYS A 334 12.04 -1.14 20.63
N THR A 335 11.95 -1.68 19.41
CA THR A 335 12.61 -2.97 19.07
C THR A 335 14.13 -2.91 19.10
N LYS A 336 14.74 -1.72 19.03
CA LYS A 336 16.18 -1.50 19.03
C LYS A 336 16.75 -1.17 20.40
N VAL A 337 15.92 -1.03 21.43
CA VAL A 337 16.38 -0.72 22.78
C VAL A 337 17.08 -1.94 23.38
N ASP A 338 18.40 -1.84 23.52
CA ASP A 338 19.20 -2.80 24.28
C ASP A 338 18.96 -2.59 25.78
N LYS A 339 18.71 -3.68 26.51
CA LYS A 339 18.49 -3.64 27.97
C LYS A 339 19.75 -3.25 28.75
N ASN A 340 20.93 -3.41 28.13
CA ASN A 340 22.21 -3.04 28.73
C ASN A 340 22.58 -1.57 28.47
N ASP A 341 21.80 -0.84 27.65
CA ASP A 341 22.02 0.57 27.43
C ASP A 341 21.69 1.38 28.72
N PRO A 342 22.56 2.31 29.16
CA PRO A 342 22.34 3.09 30.37
C PRO A 342 21.04 3.92 30.38
N ASN A 343 20.52 4.28 29.20
CA ASN A 343 19.31 5.07 29.02
C ASN A 343 18.08 4.22 28.69
N ALA A 344 18.20 2.89 28.57
CA ALA A 344 17.14 1.99 28.14
C ALA A 344 15.79 2.23 28.85
N SER A 345 15.82 2.34 30.18
CA SER A 345 14.61 2.58 30.98
C SER A 345 13.95 3.92 30.64
N ASN A 346 14.73 4.98 30.54
CA ASN A 346 14.23 6.31 30.17
C ASN A 346 13.68 6.32 28.75
N THR A 347 14.38 5.72 27.78
CA THR A 347 13.91 5.59 26.41
C THR A 347 12.58 4.85 26.35
N LEU A 348 12.47 3.69 27.02
CA LEU A 348 11.25 2.90 27.03
C LEU A 348 10.07 3.68 27.61
N ASN A 349 10.27 4.39 28.74
CA ASN A 349 9.24 5.22 29.35
C ASN A 349 8.74 6.31 28.38
N ARG A 350 9.66 6.97 27.65
CA ARG A 350 9.29 7.99 26.65
C ARG A 350 8.51 7.38 25.48
N LEU A 351 8.97 6.26 24.94
CA LEU A 351 8.29 5.57 23.84
C LEU A 351 6.90 5.08 24.26
N GLU A 352 6.75 4.59 25.48
CA GLU A 352 5.46 4.16 26.02
C GLU A 352 4.49 5.31 26.20
N ALA A 353 4.96 6.49 26.64
CA ALA A 353 4.14 7.70 26.67
C ALA A 353 3.65 8.08 25.26
N VAL A 354 4.54 8.07 24.26
CA VAL A 354 4.17 8.36 22.86
C VAL A 354 3.17 7.34 22.32
N GLU A 355 3.43 6.04 22.53
CA GLU A 355 2.53 4.97 22.10
C GLU A 355 1.17 5.07 22.76
N LYS A 356 1.12 5.43 24.05
CA LYS A 356 -0.11 5.63 24.81
C LYS A 356 -0.93 6.78 24.23
N VAL A 357 -0.32 7.96 24.03
CA VAL A 357 -0.99 9.11 23.39
C VAL A 357 -1.55 8.72 22.02
N CYS A 358 -0.80 7.96 21.22
CA CYS A 358 -1.27 7.51 19.92
C CYS A 358 -2.43 6.49 20.02
N LYS A 359 -2.41 5.56 20.99
CA LYS A 359 -3.44 4.53 21.20
C LYS A 359 -4.74 5.12 21.72
N ASP A 360 -4.67 6.04 22.68
CA ASP A 360 -5.83 6.61 23.38
C ASP A 360 -6.74 7.42 22.45
N THR A 361 -6.25 7.81 21.26
CA THR A 361 -7.04 8.49 20.23
C THR A 361 -8.06 7.60 19.52
N GLY A 362 -7.93 6.27 19.60
CA GLY A 362 -8.84 5.31 18.95
C GLY A 362 -8.72 5.18 17.42
N VAL A 363 -7.81 5.93 16.78
CA VAL A 363 -7.71 6.00 15.31
C VAL A 363 -6.79 4.95 14.67
N LEU A 364 -6.07 4.15 15.49
CA LEU A 364 -5.03 3.22 15.01
C LEU A 364 -5.55 1.99 14.22
N GLN A 365 -6.85 1.66 14.32
CA GLN A 365 -7.42 0.46 13.68
C GLN A 365 -7.69 0.61 12.17
N LYS A 366 -7.51 1.80 11.58
CA LYS A 366 -7.86 2.10 10.16
C LYS A 366 -6.64 2.25 9.21
N ARG A 367 -5.42 1.89 9.63
CA ARG A 367 -4.18 2.41 8.99
C ARG A 367 -3.37 1.41 8.14
N LYS A 368 -2.61 1.96 7.18
CA LYS A 368 -1.51 1.30 6.46
C LYS A 368 -0.19 1.62 7.17
N SER A 369 0.57 0.61 7.62
CA SER A 369 1.86 0.81 8.32
C SER A 369 2.93 1.45 7.42
N TYR A 370 3.79 2.29 8.00
CA TYR A 370 4.98 2.88 7.36
C TYR A 370 6.23 2.00 7.47
N VAL A 371 6.25 1.07 8.44
CA VAL A 371 7.43 0.24 8.79
C VAL A 371 7.32 -1.18 8.23
N ASN A 372 6.12 -1.79 8.22
CA ASN A 372 5.91 -3.19 7.79
C ASN A 372 5.70 -3.40 6.27
N ASP A 373 6.26 -2.53 5.42
CA ASP A 373 6.26 -2.69 3.94
C ASP A 373 7.56 -3.37 3.43
N GLU A 374 8.44 -3.86 4.31
CA GLU A 374 9.63 -4.61 3.91
C GLU A 374 9.26 -6.07 3.58
N GLY A 375 9.47 -6.47 2.33
CA GLY A 375 9.57 -7.88 1.93
C GLY A 375 8.51 -8.41 0.94
N GLN A 376 7.28 -7.90 0.94
CA GLN A 376 6.24 -8.50 0.08
C GLN A 376 6.37 -8.13 -1.40
N SER A 377 6.88 -6.95 -1.74
CA SER A 377 6.72 -6.35 -3.08
C SER A 377 7.76 -6.84 -4.11
N ASN A 378 8.93 -7.30 -3.65
CA ASN A 378 10.03 -7.71 -4.53
C ASN A 378 9.79 -9.09 -5.20
N VAL A 379 9.02 -9.98 -4.57
CA VAL A 379 8.74 -11.34 -5.08
C VAL A 379 7.72 -11.32 -6.21
N TYR A 380 6.87 -10.29 -6.30
CA TYR A 380 5.76 -10.24 -7.23
C TYR A 380 6.04 -9.48 -8.52
N ILE A 381 7.10 -8.67 -8.60
CA ILE A 381 7.39 -7.85 -9.80
C ILE A 381 7.62 -8.70 -11.04
N TYR A 382 8.45 -9.75 -10.95
CA TYR A 382 8.74 -10.62 -12.09
C TYR A 382 7.50 -11.39 -12.56
N PRO A 383 6.73 -12.05 -11.67
CA PRO A 383 5.44 -12.63 -12.04
C PRO A 383 4.47 -11.60 -12.63
N LEU A 384 4.40 -10.37 -12.10
CA LEU A 384 3.54 -9.30 -12.63
C LEU A 384 3.97 -8.81 -14.02
N LEU A 385 5.28 -8.69 -14.28
CA LEU A 385 5.82 -8.34 -15.60
C LEU A 385 5.56 -9.43 -16.62
N LYS A 386 5.82 -10.70 -16.26
CA LYS A 386 5.47 -11.86 -17.09
C LYS A 386 3.98 -11.92 -17.36
N LEU A 387 3.14 -11.68 -16.34
CA LEU A 387 1.71 -11.65 -16.49
C LEU A 387 1.31 -10.56 -17.49
N LYS A 388 1.89 -9.36 -17.40
CA LYS A 388 1.63 -8.27 -18.33
C LYS A 388 2.07 -8.60 -19.77
N LEU A 389 3.23 -9.25 -19.94
CA LEU A 389 3.70 -9.72 -21.25
C LEU A 389 2.82 -10.85 -21.81
N ALA A 390 2.34 -11.75 -20.95
CA ALA A 390 1.40 -12.81 -21.34
C ALA A 390 0.05 -12.22 -21.78
N ILE A 391 -0.48 -11.23 -21.06
CA ILE A 391 -1.68 -10.47 -21.47
C ILE A 391 -1.45 -9.85 -22.85
N MET A 392 -0.32 -9.16 -23.06
CA MET A 392 -0.02 -8.52 -24.35
C MET A 392 0.13 -9.53 -25.48
N LYS A 393 0.80 -10.66 -25.24
CA LYS A 393 0.96 -11.73 -26.24
C LYS A 393 -0.38 -12.36 -26.61
N ALA A 394 -1.22 -12.61 -25.62
CA ALA A 394 -2.54 -13.19 -25.83
C ALA A 394 -3.50 -12.20 -26.53
N GLN A 395 -3.40 -10.89 -26.26
CA GLN A 395 -4.09 -9.85 -27.02
C GLN A 395 -3.68 -9.83 -28.50
N ASN A 396 -2.42 -10.14 -28.81
CA ASN A 396 -1.94 -10.25 -30.19
C ASN A 396 -2.33 -11.59 -30.88
N GLN A 397 -2.92 -12.54 -30.15
CA GLN A 397 -3.42 -13.82 -30.67
C GLN A 397 -4.95 -13.84 -30.83
N ILE A 398 -5.60 -12.68 -30.66
CA ILE A 398 -7.03 -12.51 -30.96
C ILE A 398 -7.18 -12.57 -32.48
N PRO A 399 -8.05 -13.45 -33.02
CA PRO A 399 -8.33 -13.49 -34.45
C PRO A 399 -8.89 -12.12 -34.89
N LEU A 400 -8.15 -11.40 -35.72
CA LEU A 400 -8.61 -10.12 -36.29
C LEU A 400 -9.61 -10.33 -37.42
N ASP A 401 -9.70 -11.56 -37.95
CA ASP A 401 -10.47 -11.90 -39.13
C ASP A 401 -11.95 -12.22 -38.82
N ASP A 402 -12.29 -12.52 -37.56
CA ASP A 402 -13.68 -12.68 -37.08
C ASP A 402 -14.06 -11.52 -36.13
N PRO A 403 -14.91 -10.58 -36.58
CA PRO A 403 -15.29 -9.42 -35.78
C PRO A 403 -16.13 -9.79 -34.55
N HIS A 404 -16.92 -10.86 -34.59
CA HIS A 404 -17.75 -11.29 -33.46
C HIS A 404 -16.87 -11.89 -32.37
N LEU A 405 -15.96 -12.79 -32.74
CA LEU A 405 -15.05 -13.44 -31.80
C LEU A 405 -14.07 -12.43 -31.18
N ALA A 406 -13.58 -11.44 -31.95
CA ALA A 406 -12.76 -10.35 -31.42
C ALA A 406 -13.48 -9.54 -30.33
N ILE A 407 -14.77 -9.25 -30.54
CA ILE A 407 -15.61 -8.59 -29.53
C ILE A 407 -15.83 -9.49 -28.32
N CYS A 408 -16.07 -10.79 -28.50
CA CYS A 408 -16.15 -11.75 -27.38
C CYS A 408 -14.89 -11.71 -26.51
N TYR A 409 -13.68 -11.71 -27.09
CA TYR A 409 -12.44 -11.59 -26.32
C TYR A 409 -12.31 -10.25 -25.58
N SER A 410 -12.77 -9.15 -26.19
CA SER A 410 -12.83 -7.84 -25.54
C SER A 410 -13.79 -7.85 -24.34
N LEU A 411 -14.99 -8.42 -24.52
CA LEU A 411 -15.99 -8.57 -23.47
C LEU A 411 -15.46 -9.43 -22.33
N LEU A 412 -14.84 -10.58 -22.63
CA LEU A 412 -14.25 -11.47 -21.64
C LEU A 412 -13.20 -10.76 -20.77
N GLN A 413 -12.35 -9.91 -21.37
CA GLN A 413 -11.37 -9.11 -20.61
C GLN A 413 -12.03 -8.07 -19.69
N LYS A 414 -13.16 -7.50 -20.10
CA LYS A 414 -13.91 -6.53 -19.30
C LYS A 414 -14.59 -7.20 -18.11
N VAL A 415 -15.37 -8.26 -18.36
CA VAL A 415 -16.17 -8.92 -17.32
C VAL A 415 -15.35 -9.86 -16.42
N SER A 416 -14.17 -10.33 -16.87
CA SER A 416 -13.36 -11.25 -16.07
C SER A 416 -11.87 -11.27 -16.43
N ARG A 417 -11.11 -10.33 -15.87
CA ARG A 417 -9.66 -10.20 -16.13
C ARG A 417 -8.85 -11.45 -15.76
N SER A 418 -9.19 -12.12 -14.65
CA SER A 418 -8.47 -13.31 -14.17
C SER A 418 -8.76 -14.54 -15.01
N PHE A 419 -10.03 -14.80 -15.34
CA PHE A 419 -10.39 -15.95 -16.19
C PHE A 419 -9.98 -15.73 -17.64
N SER A 420 -10.07 -14.50 -18.17
CA SER A 420 -9.59 -14.18 -19.52
C SER A 420 -8.14 -14.63 -19.75
N LEU A 421 -7.27 -14.36 -18.79
CA LEU A 421 -5.86 -14.75 -18.81
C LEU A 421 -5.62 -16.25 -18.82
N VAL A 422 -6.52 -16.99 -18.20
CA VAL A 422 -6.42 -18.43 -18.01
C VAL A 422 -6.99 -19.14 -19.24
N ILE A 423 -8.14 -18.67 -19.75
CA ILE A 423 -8.76 -19.15 -20.99
C ILE A 423 -7.82 -18.96 -22.17
N GLN A 424 -7.15 -17.80 -22.27
CA GLN A 424 -6.23 -17.49 -23.37
C GLN A 424 -4.98 -18.38 -23.44
N GLN A 425 -4.74 -19.26 -22.45
CA GLN A 425 -3.65 -20.25 -22.50
C GLN A 425 -4.04 -21.55 -23.22
N LEU A 426 -5.34 -21.76 -23.47
CA LEU A 426 -5.86 -22.93 -24.18
C LEU A 426 -5.50 -22.88 -25.68
N GLY A 427 -5.49 -24.05 -26.33
CA GLY A 427 -5.37 -24.16 -27.79
C GLY A 427 -6.52 -23.46 -28.51
N THR A 428 -6.31 -23.00 -29.75
CA THR A 428 -7.19 -22.04 -30.46
C THR A 428 -8.66 -22.45 -30.47
N GLU A 429 -8.99 -23.68 -30.85
CA GLU A 429 -10.36 -24.16 -31.00
C GLU A 429 -11.08 -24.24 -29.63
N LEU A 430 -10.48 -24.93 -28.66
CA LEU A 430 -11.04 -25.05 -27.31
C LEU A 430 -11.11 -23.70 -26.58
N ARG A 431 -10.15 -22.80 -26.83
CA ARG A 431 -10.10 -21.45 -26.28
C ARG A 431 -11.33 -20.65 -26.71
N ASP A 432 -11.69 -20.71 -27.99
CA ASP A 432 -12.83 -19.99 -28.55
C ASP A 432 -14.15 -20.54 -27.97
N ALA A 433 -14.30 -21.87 -27.91
CA ALA A 433 -15.46 -22.52 -27.29
C ALA A 433 -15.62 -22.15 -25.80
N VAL A 434 -14.54 -22.18 -25.02
CA VAL A 434 -14.57 -21.81 -23.59
C VAL A 434 -14.81 -20.31 -23.38
N CYS A 435 -14.31 -19.45 -24.28
CA CYS A 435 -14.59 -18.01 -24.26
C CYS A 435 -16.09 -17.74 -24.42
N VAL A 436 -16.71 -18.32 -25.45
CA VAL A 436 -18.14 -18.19 -25.73
C VAL A 436 -18.98 -18.78 -24.59
N PHE A 437 -18.63 -19.98 -24.13
CA PHE A 437 -19.29 -20.63 -23.00
C PHE A 437 -19.29 -19.75 -21.75
N TYR A 438 -18.15 -19.15 -21.40
CA TYR A 438 -18.06 -18.24 -20.26
C TYR A 438 -18.97 -17.02 -20.41
N LEU A 439 -19.01 -16.40 -21.59
CA LEU A 439 -19.81 -15.20 -21.83
C LEU A 439 -21.32 -15.49 -21.81
N ILE A 440 -21.75 -16.63 -22.35
CA ILE A 440 -23.16 -17.07 -22.28
C ILE A 440 -23.58 -17.25 -20.83
N LEU A 441 -22.79 -17.98 -20.04
CA LEU A 441 -23.13 -18.20 -18.64
C LEU A 441 -23.04 -16.90 -17.81
N ARG A 442 -22.10 -16.00 -18.13
CA ARG A 442 -22.03 -14.69 -17.47
C ARG A 442 -23.22 -13.80 -17.80
N ALA A 443 -23.75 -13.86 -19.01
CA ALA A 443 -24.96 -13.14 -19.39
C ALA A 443 -26.19 -13.73 -18.66
N LEU A 444 -26.27 -15.05 -18.54
CA LEU A 444 -27.30 -15.72 -17.73
C LEU A 444 -27.23 -15.29 -16.25
N ASP A 445 -26.03 -15.28 -15.66
CA ASP A 445 -25.74 -14.80 -14.30
C ASP A 445 -26.17 -13.33 -14.13
N THR A 446 -25.93 -12.49 -15.14
CA THR A 446 -26.32 -11.06 -15.12
C THR A 446 -27.84 -10.87 -15.07
N VAL A 447 -28.61 -11.75 -15.72
CA VAL A 447 -30.08 -11.74 -15.62
C VAL A 447 -30.54 -12.18 -14.23
N GLU A 448 -29.88 -13.20 -13.67
CA GLU A 448 -30.20 -13.74 -12.35
C GLU A 448 -29.91 -12.73 -11.24
N ASP A 449 -28.73 -12.12 -11.26
CA ASP A 449 -28.21 -11.20 -10.25
C ASP A 449 -28.91 -9.83 -10.23
N ASP A 450 -29.48 -9.38 -11.35
CA ASP A 450 -30.08 -8.04 -11.44
C ASP A 450 -31.39 -7.97 -10.62
N THR A 451 -31.27 -7.48 -9.38
CA THR A 451 -32.38 -7.38 -8.42
C THR A 451 -33.45 -6.35 -8.82
N SER A 452 -33.22 -5.55 -9.86
CA SER A 452 -34.21 -4.60 -10.38
C SER A 452 -35.25 -5.23 -11.31
N ILE A 453 -34.98 -6.44 -11.83
CA ILE A 453 -35.89 -7.14 -12.74
C ILE A 453 -36.98 -7.89 -11.92
N PRO A 454 -38.28 -7.62 -12.17
CA PRO A 454 -39.38 -8.36 -11.54
C PRO A 454 -39.31 -9.86 -11.82
N MET A 455 -39.70 -10.69 -10.83
CA MET A 455 -39.60 -12.15 -10.93
C MET A 455 -40.42 -12.73 -12.09
N GLU A 456 -41.55 -12.10 -12.43
CA GLU A 456 -42.45 -12.51 -13.50
C GLU A 456 -41.83 -12.35 -14.89
N ILE A 457 -40.84 -11.46 -15.00
CA ILE A 457 -40.04 -11.24 -16.21
C ILE A 457 -38.78 -12.09 -16.18
N LYS A 458 -38.09 -12.13 -15.04
CA LYS A 458 -36.81 -12.82 -14.86
C LYS A 458 -36.92 -14.33 -15.07
N VAL A 459 -37.90 -14.99 -14.44
CA VAL A 459 -38.05 -16.45 -14.46
C VAL A 459 -38.26 -17.01 -15.88
N PRO A 460 -39.18 -16.47 -16.70
CA PRO A 460 -39.33 -16.93 -18.09
C PRO A 460 -38.05 -16.77 -18.92
N ILE A 461 -37.32 -15.67 -18.75
CA ILE A 461 -36.07 -15.42 -19.47
C ILE A 461 -35.03 -16.47 -19.11
N LEU A 462 -34.82 -16.75 -17.81
CA LEU A 462 -33.84 -17.76 -17.38
C LEU A 462 -34.17 -19.16 -17.93
N LEU A 463 -35.44 -19.55 -17.90
CA LEU A 463 -35.88 -20.84 -18.44
C LEU A 463 -35.68 -20.95 -19.97
N ALA A 464 -35.89 -19.84 -20.69
CA ALA A 464 -35.78 -19.78 -22.15
C ALA A 464 -34.39 -19.37 -22.65
N PHE A 465 -33.45 -18.99 -21.77
CA PHE A 465 -32.16 -18.39 -22.16
C PHE A 465 -31.36 -19.26 -23.13
N HIS A 466 -31.35 -20.59 -22.91
CA HIS A 466 -30.73 -21.56 -23.82
C HIS A 466 -31.28 -21.56 -25.25
N ARG A 467 -32.48 -21.01 -25.49
CA ARG A 467 -33.04 -20.81 -26.83
C ARG A 467 -32.62 -19.46 -27.41
N HIS A 468 -32.49 -18.46 -26.54
CA HIS A 468 -32.10 -17.11 -26.94
C HIS A 468 -30.65 -17.02 -27.44
N ILE A 469 -29.76 -17.93 -27.01
CA ILE A 469 -28.38 -18.00 -27.54
C ILE A 469 -28.33 -18.32 -29.05
N TYR A 470 -29.38 -18.94 -29.62
CA TYR A 470 -29.49 -19.20 -31.05
C TYR A 470 -30.03 -18.00 -31.84
N ASP A 471 -30.63 -17.02 -31.18
CA ASP A 471 -31.24 -15.85 -31.80
C ASP A 471 -30.27 -14.66 -31.82
N ARG A 472 -29.72 -14.34 -33.00
CA ARG A 472 -28.83 -13.18 -33.20
C ARG A 472 -29.52 -11.84 -32.97
N GLY A 473 -30.85 -11.78 -33.05
CA GLY A 473 -31.64 -10.58 -32.81
C GLY A 473 -32.12 -10.41 -31.37
N TRP A 474 -31.89 -11.41 -30.50
CA TRP A 474 -32.31 -11.33 -29.12
C TRP A 474 -31.54 -10.24 -28.36
N HIS A 475 -32.28 -9.42 -27.63
CA HIS A 475 -31.73 -8.31 -26.88
C HIS A 475 -32.50 -8.12 -25.58
N PHE A 476 -31.77 -8.06 -24.47
CA PHE A 476 -32.33 -7.82 -23.16
C PHE A 476 -31.32 -7.04 -22.33
N THR A 477 -31.58 -5.76 -22.12
CA THR A 477 -30.68 -4.88 -21.37
C THR A 477 -30.89 -5.05 -19.87
N CYS A 478 -29.85 -5.53 -19.16
CA CYS A 478 -29.81 -5.60 -17.71
C CYS A 478 -28.37 -5.53 -17.17
N GLY A 479 -28.22 -5.46 -15.85
CA GLY A 479 -26.94 -5.37 -15.16
C GLY A 479 -26.34 -3.96 -15.14
N THR A 480 -25.18 -3.84 -14.51
CA THR A 480 -24.43 -2.58 -14.36
C THR A 480 -23.05 -2.65 -15.05
N GLU A 481 -22.46 -1.48 -15.29
CA GLU A 481 -21.08 -1.33 -15.80
C GLU A 481 -20.72 -2.27 -16.97
N GLU A 482 -19.69 -3.10 -16.84
CA GLU A 482 -19.25 -4.02 -17.90
C GLU A 482 -20.23 -5.15 -18.20
N TYR A 483 -21.07 -5.55 -17.25
CA TYR A 483 -22.09 -6.59 -17.44
C TYR A 483 -23.23 -6.09 -18.32
N LYS A 484 -23.62 -4.81 -18.15
CA LYS A 484 -24.55 -4.16 -19.07
C LYS A 484 -24.04 -4.15 -20.51
N VAL A 485 -22.74 -3.85 -20.68
CA VAL A 485 -22.11 -3.86 -22.02
C VAL A 485 -22.14 -5.26 -22.64
N LEU A 486 -21.93 -6.32 -21.85
CA LEU A 486 -22.10 -7.70 -22.31
C LEU A 486 -23.53 -7.98 -22.79
N MET A 487 -24.54 -7.59 -22.01
CA MET A 487 -25.95 -7.78 -22.36
C MET A 487 -26.35 -7.00 -23.62
N ASP A 488 -25.89 -5.75 -23.72
CA ASP A 488 -26.17 -4.89 -24.89
C ASP A 488 -25.47 -5.42 -26.17
N GLN A 489 -24.33 -6.08 -26.02
CA GLN A 489 -23.55 -6.68 -27.12
C GLN A 489 -23.74 -8.19 -27.27
N PHE A 490 -24.75 -8.78 -26.63
CA PHE A 490 -24.92 -10.24 -26.57
C PHE A 490 -25.09 -10.90 -27.94
N HIS A 491 -25.62 -10.19 -28.93
CA HIS A 491 -25.71 -10.64 -30.31
C HIS A 491 -24.36 -11.06 -30.93
N HIS A 492 -23.23 -10.47 -30.50
CA HIS A 492 -21.90 -10.92 -30.92
C HIS A 492 -21.53 -12.27 -30.31
N VAL A 493 -21.96 -12.53 -29.07
CA VAL A 493 -21.76 -13.81 -28.39
C VAL A 493 -22.60 -14.90 -29.05
N SER A 494 -23.87 -14.64 -29.35
CA SER A 494 -24.74 -15.56 -30.10
C SER A 494 -24.19 -15.85 -31.50
N ALA A 495 -23.66 -14.83 -32.19
CA ALA A 495 -23.03 -15.04 -33.49
C ALA A 495 -21.82 -15.96 -33.40
N ALA A 496 -20.89 -15.71 -32.46
CA ALA A 496 -19.72 -16.56 -32.26
C ALA A 496 -20.08 -17.99 -31.81
N PHE A 497 -21.15 -18.15 -31.01
CA PHE A 497 -21.68 -19.45 -30.60
C PHE A 497 -22.12 -20.31 -31.79
N LEU A 498 -22.83 -19.70 -32.75
CA LEU A 498 -23.34 -20.41 -33.93
C LEU A 498 -22.24 -20.86 -34.90
N GLU A 499 -21.03 -20.29 -34.81
CA GLU A 499 -19.87 -20.69 -35.60
C GLU A 499 -19.04 -21.81 -34.93
N LEU A 500 -19.36 -22.21 -33.70
CA LEU A 500 -18.71 -23.34 -33.02
C LEU A 500 -19.16 -24.68 -33.61
N GLU A 501 -18.35 -25.72 -33.44
CA GLU A 501 -18.76 -27.09 -33.80
C GLU A 501 -19.99 -27.55 -33.01
N GLU A 502 -20.83 -28.38 -33.63
CA GLU A 502 -22.12 -28.83 -33.10
C GLU A 502 -21.98 -29.45 -31.70
N GLY A 503 -20.95 -30.27 -31.47
CA GLY A 503 -20.69 -30.88 -30.16
C GLY A 503 -20.39 -29.86 -29.03
N TYR A 504 -19.79 -28.71 -29.36
CA TYR A 504 -19.62 -27.61 -28.39
C TYR A 504 -20.95 -26.87 -28.17
N GLN A 505 -21.72 -26.65 -29.23
CA GLN A 505 -23.03 -26.00 -29.12
C GLN A 505 -23.98 -26.78 -28.21
N GLU A 506 -24.09 -28.10 -28.41
CA GLU A 506 -24.91 -28.99 -27.58
C GLU A 506 -24.50 -28.97 -26.10
N ALA A 507 -23.19 -28.97 -25.83
CA ALA A 507 -22.67 -28.92 -24.47
C ALA A 507 -23.02 -27.59 -23.78
N ILE A 508 -22.87 -26.47 -24.48
CA ILE A 508 -23.19 -25.14 -23.97
C ILE A 508 -24.70 -24.99 -23.76
N GLU A 509 -25.54 -25.46 -24.70
CA GLU A 509 -26.99 -25.41 -24.58
C GLU A 509 -27.50 -26.21 -23.37
N ASP A 510 -27.07 -27.47 -23.21
CA ASP A 510 -27.48 -28.34 -22.10
C ASP A 510 -27.20 -27.68 -20.74
N ILE A 511 -25.99 -27.14 -20.59
CA ILE A 511 -25.57 -26.50 -19.33
C ILE A 511 -26.33 -25.20 -19.09
N THR A 512 -26.47 -24.36 -20.12
CA THR A 512 -27.24 -23.10 -20.03
C THR A 512 -28.69 -23.38 -19.64
N LYS A 513 -29.31 -24.42 -20.21
CA LYS A 513 -30.68 -24.84 -19.91
C LYS A 513 -30.83 -25.29 -18.47
N ARG A 514 -29.94 -26.17 -18.00
CA ARG A 514 -29.99 -26.71 -16.63
C ARG A 514 -29.69 -25.64 -15.58
N MET A 515 -28.73 -24.76 -15.85
CA MET A 515 -28.36 -23.64 -14.99
C MET A 515 -29.52 -22.63 -14.90
N GLY A 516 -30.13 -22.26 -16.03
CA GLY A 516 -31.29 -21.36 -16.07
C GLY A 516 -32.50 -21.91 -15.31
N ALA A 517 -32.77 -23.23 -15.41
CA ALA A 517 -33.81 -23.89 -14.62
C ALA A 517 -33.53 -23.89 -13.11
N GLY A 518 -32.27 -24.13 -12.72
CA GLY A 518 -31.83 -24.07 -11.33
C GLY A 518 -31.92 -22.67 -10.74
N MET A 519 -31.43 -21.67 -11.45
CA MET A 519 -31.53 -20.26 -11.07
C MET A 519 -32.99 -19.81 -10.91
N ALA A 520 -33.86 -20.18 -11.86
CA ALA A 520 -35.30 -19.94 -11.76
C ALA A 520 -35.93 -20.55 -10.49
N LYS A 521 -35.49 -21.74 -10.08
CA LYS A 521 -35.95 -22.39 -8.85
C LYS A 521 -35.58 -21.56 -7.61
N PHE A 522 -34.34 -21.06 -7.53
CA PHE A 522 -33.82 -20.34 -6.36
C PHE A 522 -34.19 -18.86 -6.31
N ILE A 523 -34.70 -18.26 -7.40
CA ILE A 523 -35.34 -16.92 -7.33
C ILE A 523 -36.53 -16.91 -6.37
N SER A 524 -37.29 -18.00 -6.32
CA SER A 524 -38.50 -18.11 -5.50
C SER A 524 -38.30 -18.87 -4.19
N LYS A 525 -37.05 -19.29 -3.89
CA LYS A 525 -36.72 -20.13 -2.74
C LYS A 525 -35.47 -19.62 -2.02
N GLU A 526 -35.60 -19.31 -0.74
CA GLU A 526 -34.45 -18.98 0.11
C GLU A 526 -33.60 -20.22 0.40
N VAL A 527 -32.30 -20.04 0.62
CA VAL A 527 -31.38 -21.11 0.97
C VAL A 527 -31.51 -21.41 2.47
N GLU A 528 -32.24 -22.47 2.80
CA GLU A 528 -32.56 -22.80 4.19
C GLU A 528 -31.56 -23.82 4.78
N THR A 529 -31.28 -24.90 4.07
CA THR A 529 -30.41 -25.99 4.53
C THR A 529 -29.04 -25.99 3.84
N VAL A 530 -28.09 -26.77 4.39
CA VAL A 530 -26.82 -27.04 3.69
C VAL A 530 -27.05 -27.77 2.36
N ASP A 531 -28.07 -28.64 2.28
CA ASP A 531 -28.44 -29.32 1.04
C ASP A 531 -28.97 -28.33 -0.01
N ASP A 532 -29.78 -27.34 0.39
CA ASP A 532 -30.22 -26.26 -0.49
C ASP A 532 -29.03 -25.43 -0.99
N TYR A 533 -28.05 -25.20 -0.11
CA TYR A 533 -26.84 -24.47 -0.47
C TYR A 533 -25.98 -25.25 -1.48
N ASP A 534 -25.81 -26.55 -1.28
CA ASP A 534 -25.13 -27.44 -2.23
C ASP A 534 -25.87 -27.56 -3.56
N GLU A 535 -27.21 -27.62 -3.53
CA GLU A 535 -28.04 -27.64 -4.74
C GLU A 535 -27.95 -26.32 -5.51
N TYR A 536 -28.00 -25.17 -4.83
CA TYR A 536 -27.79 -23.86 -5.46
C TYR A 536 -26.40 -23.78 -6.11
N CYS A 537 -25.36 -24.18 -5.38
CA CYS A 537 -23.98 -24.17 -5.89
C CYS A 537 -23.79 -25.16 -7.05
N HIS A 538 -24.51 -26.28 -7.06
CA HIS A 538 -24.55 -27.21 -8.20
C HIS A 538 -25.05 -26.49 -9.44
N TYR A 539 -26.19 -25.80 -9.37
CA TYR A 539 -26.74 -25.09 -10.52
C TYR A 539 -25.86 -23.92 -10.95
N ALA A 540 -25.40 -23.08 -10.03
CA ALA A 540 -24.66 -21.86 -10.34
C ALA A 540 -23.21 -22.12 -10.81
N ALA A 541 -22.56 -23.21 -10.37
CA ALA A 541 -21.15 -23.46 -10.68
C ALA A 541 -20.80 -24.94 -10.91
N GLY A 542 -21.44 -25.89 -10.23
CA GLY A 542 -21.20 -27.32 -10.43
C GLY A 542 -21.44 -27.76 -11.88
N LEU A 543 -22.51 -27.26 -12.49
CA LEU A 543 -22.82 -27.46 -13.91
C LEU A 543 -21.77 -26.84 -14.84
N VAL A 544 -21.11 -25.76 -14.43
CA VAL A 544 -20.01 -25.14 -15.21
C VAL A 544 -18.82 -26.09 -15.27
N GLY A 545 -18.47 -26.74 -14.16
CA GLY A 545 -17.43 -27.78 -14.14
C GLY A 545 -17.76 -28.98 -15.04
N LEU A 546 -19.03 -29.41 -15.05
CA LEU A 546 -19.53 -30.44 -15.95
C LEU A 546 -19.47 -30.01 -17.42
N GLY A 547 -19.88 -28.77 -17.72
CA GLY A 547 -19.85 -28.19 -19.05
C GLY A 547 -18.45 -28.06 -19.62
N LEU A 548 -17.52 -27.49 -18.85
CA LEU A 548 -16.12 -27.42 -19.22
C LEU A 548 -15.60 -28.81 -19.58
N LEU A 549 -15.85 -29.83 -18.76
CA LEU A 549 -15.38 -31.17 -19.08
C LEU A 549 -15.99 -31.71 -20.39
N LYS A 550 -17.29 -31.49 -20.65
CA LYS A 550 -17.89 -31.87 -21.94
C LYS A 550 -17.13 -31.23 -23.10
N LEU A 551 -16.79 -29.93 -23.01
CA LEU A 551 -15.97 -29.25 -24.03
C LEU A 551 -14.59 -29.91 -24.17
N LEU A 552 -13.92 -30.27 -23.06
CA LEU A 552 -12.61 -30.94 -23.09
C LEU A 552 -12.65 -32.33 -23.73
N LEU A 553 -13.76 -33.06 -23.55
CA LEU A 553 -13.96 -34.38 -24.16
C LEU A 553 -14.28 -34.27 -25.64
N THR A 554 -15.15 -33.32 -26.01
CA THR A 554 -15.47 -33.02 -27.41
C THR A 554 -14.20 -32.65 -28.19
N SER A 555 -13.28 -31.91 -27.58
CA SER A 555 -12.00 -31.56 -28.22
C SER A 555 -11.01 -32.74 -28.34
N GLY A 556 -11.31 -33.90 -27.75
CA GLY A 556 -10.43 -35.09 -27.75
C GLY A 556 -9.12 -34.94 -26.96
N LEU A 557 -8.95 -33.86 -26.19
CA LEU A 557 -7.70 -33.57 -25.46
C LEU A 557 -7.61 -34.28 -24.11
N GLU A 558 -8.75 -34.69 -23.55
CA GLU A 558 -8.84 -35.35 -22.23
C GLU A 558 -9.69 -36.63 -22.29
N THR A 559 -9.60 -37.46 -21.25
CA THR A 559 -10.34 -38.73 -21.14
C THR A 559 -11.05 -38.85 -19.79
N LEU A 560 -12.24 -39.45 -19.77
CA LEU A 560 -13.02 -39.65 -18.56
C LEU A 560 -12.41 -40.70 -17.61
N THR A 561 -12.38 -40.38 -16.31
CA THR A 561 -12.18 -41.35 -15.22
C THR A 561 -13.56 -41.76 -14.65
N PRO A 562 -13.72 -42.93 -14.00
CA PRO A 562 -15.04 -43.41 -13.57
C PRO A 562 -15.84 -42.48 -12.63
N ASP A 563 -15.17 -41.73 -11.75
CA ASP A 563 -15.82 -40.90 -10.71
C ASP A 563 -16.01 -39.43 -11.10
N TRP A 564 -15.87 -39.11 -12.39
CA TRP A 564 -15.68 -37.75 -12.88
C TRP A 564 -16.86 -36.80 -12.61
N GLN A 565 -18.12 -37.27 -12.67
CA GLN A 565 -19.29 -36.40 -12.52
C GLN A 565 -19.38 -35.79 -11.13
N GLN A 566 -19.15 -36.60 -10.12
CA GLN A 566 -19.13 -36.17 -8.72
C GLN A 566 -17.96 -35.20 -8.48
N ILE A 567 -16.77 -35.56 -8.98
CA ILE A 567 -15.55 -34.77 -8.82
C ILE A 567 -15.67 -33.39 -9.51
N SER A 568 -16.22 -33.34 -10.74
CA SER A 568 -16.44 -32.09 -11.47
C SER A 568 -17.46 -31.18 -10.79
N ASN A 569 -18.46 -31.74 -10.09
CA ASN A 569 -19.37 -30.94 -9.29
C ASN A 569 -18.63 -30.27 -8.12
N SER A 570 -17.84 -31.03 -7.36
CA SER A 570 -17.07 -30.51 -6.21
C SER A 570 -16.14 -29.35 -6.59
N THR A 571 -15.54 -29.36 -7.80
CA THR A 571 -14.69 -28.24 -8.26
C THR A 571 -15.47 -26.94 -8.48
N GLY A 572 -16.68 -27.02 -9.01
CA GLY A 572 -17.58 -25.88 -9.15
C GLY A 572 -18.08 -25.38 -7.79
N LEU A 573 -18.52 -26.30 -6.92
CA LEU A 573 -18.98 -25.98 -5.57
C LEU A 573 -17.90 -25.27 -4.76
N PHE A 574 -16.65 -25.72 -4.80
CA PHE A 574 -15.55 -25.07 -4.06
C PHE A 574 -15.36 -23.61 -4.48
N LEU A 575 -15.36 -23.32 -5.78
CA LEU A 575 -15.23 -21.95 -6.29
C LEU A 575 -16.42 -21.09 -5.88
N GLN A 576 -17.65 -21.62 -6.03
CA GLN A 576 -18.87 -20.87 -5.73
C GLN A 576 -19.01 -20.56 -4.25
N LYS A 577 -18.81 -21.57 -3.38
CA LYS A 577 -18.84 -21.36 -1.93
C LYS A 577 -17.79 -20.35 -1.50
N THR A 578 -16.60 -20.36 -2.10
CA THR A 578 -15.56 -19.38 -1.81
C THR A 578 -15.99 -17.96 -2.18
N ASN A 579 -16.65 -17.77 -3.33
CA ASN A 579 -17.16 -16.46 -3.73
C ASN A 579 -18.30 -15.99 -2.81
N ILE A 580 -19.29 -16.85 -2.53
CA ILE A 580 -20.41 -16.54 -1.62
C ILE A 580 -19.91 -16.15 -0.21
N ILE A 581 -18.84 -16.80 0.27
CA ILE A 581 -18.21 -16.44 1.55
C ILE A 581 -17.54 -15.07 1.46
N LYS A 582 -16.75 -14.84 0.41
CA LYS A 582 -15.97 -13.60 0.22
C LYS A 582 -16.87 -12.38 0.00
N ASP A 583 -17.97 -12.56 -0.73
CA ASP A 583 -18.81 -11.49 -1.27
C ASP A 583 -20.05 -11.20 -0.42
N TYR A 584 -20.15 -11.82 0.78
CA TYR A 584 -21.23 -11.60 1.75
C TYR A 584 -21.68 -10.13 1.86
N LEU A 585 -20.72 -9.19 2.01
CA LEU A 585 -21.06 -7.79 2.22
C LEU A 585 -21.61 -7.11 0.96
N GLU A 586 -21.15 -7.54 -0.22
CA GLU A 586 -21.67 -7.07 -1.51
C GLU A 586 -23.12 -7.57 -1.67
N ASP A 587 -23.33 -8.87 -1.45
CA ASP A 587 -24.63 -9.52 -1.58
C ASP A 587 -25.69 -8.95 -0.64
N ILE A 588 -25.34 -8.77 0.64
CA ILE A 588 -26.29 -8.31 1.67
C ILE A 588 -26.59 -6.81 1.61
N ASN A 589 -25.82 -6.04 0.83
CA ASN A 589 -26.03 -4.60 0.64
C ASN A 589 -26.63 -4.27 -0.73
N GLU A 590 -26.95 -5.28 -1.54
CA GLU A 590 -27.57 -5.09 -2.85
C GLU A 590 -28.94 -4.40 -2.72
N ILE A 591 -29.24 -3.50 -3.67
CA ILE A 591 -30.44 -2.64 -3.69
C ILE A 591 -31.16 -2.87 -5.02
N PRO A 592 -32.50 -3.08 -5.03
CA PRO A 592 -33.45 -2.81 -3.94
C PRO A 592 -33.60 -3.91 -2.88
N LYS A 593 -33.09 -5.12 -3.11
CA LYS A 593 -33.23 -6.25 -2.19
C LYS A 593 -31.88 -6.96 -1.98
N PRO A 594 -31.53 -7.34 -0.73
CA PRO A 594 -30.32 -8.12 -0.48
C PRO A 594 -30.39 -9.51 -1.12
N ARG A 595 -29.24 -9.99 -1.58
CA ARG A 595 -29.03 -11.39 -2.00
C ARG A 595 -28.57 -12.22 -0.80
N MET A 596 -29.24 -13.32 -0.53
CA MET A 596 -29.04 -14.13 0.68
C MET A 596 -28.72 -15.58 0.32
N PHE A 597 -27.43 -15.88 0.19
CA PHE A 597 -26.95 -17.21 -0.21
C PHE A 597 -26.45 -18.08 0.95
N TRP A 598 -26.21 -17.50 2.12
CA TRP A 598 -25.76 -18.25 3.29
C TRP A 598 -26.94 -19.06 3.85
N PRO A 599 -26.78 -20.38 4.10
CA PRO A 599 -27.89 -21.23 4.54
C PRO A 599 -28.34 -20.89 5.96
N ARG A 600 -29.66 -20.75 6.19
CA ARG A 600 -30.24 -20.48 7.52
C ARG A 600 -29.81 -21.48 8.57
N GLU A 601 -29.66 -22.75 8.19
CA GLU A 601 -29.16 -23.82 9.06
C GLU A 601 -27.78 -23.51 9.66
N ILE A 602 -26.93 -22.73 8.97
CA ILE A 602 -25.63 -22.29 9.50
C ILE A 602 -25.80 -20.96 10.24
N TRP A 603 -26.23 -19.89 9.57
CA TRP A 603 -26.19 -18.55 10.17
C TRP A 603 -27.19 -18.36 11.31
N GLY A 604 -28.32 -19.08 11.27
CA GLY A 604 -29.37 -19.04 12.29
C GLY A 604 -28.92 -19.58 13.66
N LYS A 605 -27.78 -20.30 13.73
CA LYS A 605 -27.15 -20.69 15.00
C LYS A 605 -26.53 -19.49 15.73
N TYR A 606 -26.21 -18.42 15.00
CA TYR A 606 -25.39 -17.32 15.47
C TYR A 606 -26.20 -16.02 15.65
N VAL A 607 -27.08 -15.71 14.70
CA VAL A 607 -27.87 -14.46 14.67
C VAL A 607 -29.30 -14.73 14.23
N ASP A 608 -30.20 -13.81 14.57
CA ASP A 608 -31.64 -13.92 14.25
C ASP A 608 -31.93 -13.51 12.79
N LYS A 609 -31.12 -12.59 12.24
CA LYS A 609 -31.17 -12.16 10.84
C LYS A 609 -29.78 -12.18 10.23
N LEU A 610 -29.67 -12.59 8.95
CA LEU A 610 -28.38 -12.69 8.27
C LEU A 610 -27.64 -11.35 8.26
N GLU A 611 -28.35 -10.24 8.05
CA GLU A 611 -27.82 -8.88 8.02
C GLU A 611 -27.12 -8.47 9.32
N ASP A 612 -27.49 -9.07 10.46
CA ASP A 612 -26.93 -8.76 11.77
C ASP A 612 -25.45 -9.12 11.88
N LEU A 613 -24.92 -9.96 10.99
CA LEU A 613 -23.48 -10.26 10.94
C LEU A 613 -22.64 -9.00 10.60
N LYS A 614 -23.26 -7.93 10.08
CA LYS A 614 -22.60 -6.62 9.86
C LYS A 614 -22.40 -5.84 11.17
N ASN A 615 -23.21 -6.13 12.20
CA ASN A 615 -23.23 -5.34 13.42
C ASN A 615 -21.99 -5.61 14.27
N GLU A 616 -21.33 -4.54 14.71
CA GLU A 616 -20.08 -4.64 15.46
C GLU A 616 -20.23 -5.44 16.76
N GLU A 617 -21.37 -5.30 17.45
CA GLU A 617 -21.70 -6.04 18.66
C GLU A 617 -21.80 -7.56 18.46
N LYS A 618 -22.06 -8.01 17.22
CA LYS A 618 -22.20 -9.43 16.86
C LYS A 618 -20.91 -10.00 16.25
N SER A 619 -19.82 -9.25 16.21
CA SER A 619 -18.57 -9.63 15.50
C SER A 619 -18.04 -11.00 15.88
N THR A 620 -18.06 -11.38 17.16
CA THR A 620 -17.61 -12.72 17.59
C THR A 620 -18.45 -13.82 16.95
N LYS A 621 -19.78 -13.68 17.00
CA LYS A 621 -20.70 -14.65 16.39
C LYS A 621 -20.60 -14.66 14.87
N ALA A 622 -20.41 -13.49 14.27
CA ALA A 622 -20.21 -13.35 12.84
C ALA A 622 -18.98 -14.11 12.36
N VAL A 623 -17.87 -13.98 13.08
CA VAL A 623 -16.63 -14.71 12.77
C VAL A 623 -16.77 -16.22 13.00
N GLN A 624 -17.50 -16.66 14.03
CA GLN A 624 -17.79 -18.09 14.22
C GLN A 624 -18.65 -18.67 13.08
N CYS A 625 -19.66 -17.92 12.63
CA CYS A 625 -20.47 -18.28 11.47
C CYS A 625 -19.62 -18.38 10.19
N LEU A 626 -18.74 -17.39 9.97
CA LEU A 626 -17.79 -17.38 8.85
C LEU A 626 -16.87 -18.60 8.88
N ASN A 627 -16.36 -18.96 10.05
CA ASN A 627 -15.51 -20.14 10.22
C ASN A 627 -16.26 -21.41 9.83
N GLU A 628 -17.53 -21.58 10.24
CA GLU A 628 -18.36 -22.72 9.82
C GLU A 628 -18.57 -22.78 8.30
N MET A 629 -18.83 -21.63 7.66
CA MET A 629 -18.97 -21.55 6.21
C MET A 629 -17.67 -21.95 5.48
N VAL A 630 -16.52 -21.47 5.94
CA VAL A 630 -15.22 -21.85 5.36
C VAL A 630 -14.96 -23.34 5.56
N THR A 631 -15.24 -23.88 6.74
CA THR A 631 -15.07 -25.32 7.03
C THR A 631 -15.98 -26.19 6.17
N ASN A 632 -17.20 -25.72 5.88
CA ASN A 632 -18.11 -26.35 4.94
C ASN A 632 -17.57 -26.31 3.49
N ALA A 633 -16.91 -25.23 3.06
CA ALA A 633 -16.28 -25.17 1.74
C ALA A 633 -15.07 -26.12 1.62
N LEU A 634 -14.28 -26.30 2.69
CA LEU A 634 -13.08 -27.14 2.69
C LEU A 634 -13.34 -28.62 2.41
N ILE A 635 -14.59 -29.11 2.53
CA ILE A 635 -14.93 -30.51 2.25
C ILE A 635 -14.66 -30.90 0.79
N HIS A 636 -14.68 -29.93 -0.13
CA HIS A 636 -14.53 -30.14 -1.57
C HIS A 636 -13.08 -30.20 -2.03
N VAL A 637 -12.12 -29.83 -1.17
CA VAL A 637 -10.70 -29.68 -1.56
C VAL A 637 -10.08 -31.00 -2.02
N GLU A 638 -10.39 -32.11 -1.36
CA GLU A 638 -9.84 -33.43 -1.72
C GLU A 638 -10.28 -33.84 -3.12
N ASP A 639 -11.55 -33.62 -3.48
CA ASP A 639 -12.06 -33.90 -4.82
C ASP A 639 -11.47 -32.94 -5.86
N CYS A 640 -11.25 -31.66 -5.50
CA CYS A 640 -10.56 -30.72 -6.38
C CYS A 640 -9.13 -31.20 -6.72
N LEU A 641 -8.39 -31.68 -5.72
CA LEU A 641 -7.06 -32.23 -5.92
C LEU A 641 -7.09 -33.50 -6.79
N LYS A 642 -8.04 -34.42 -6.56
CA LYS A 642 -8.23 -35.61 -7.41
C LYS A 642 -8.57 -35.25 -8.85
N SER A 643 -9.45 -34.25 -9.05
CA SER A 643 -9.84 -33.75 -10.38
C SER A 643 -8.63 -33.29 -11.18
N MET A 644 -7.84 -32.39 -10.60
CA MET A 644 -6.68 -31.81 -11.27
C MET A 644 -5.56 -32.84 -11.52
N ALA A 645 -5.49 -33.91 -10.72
CA ALA A 645 -4.51 -34.97 -10.89
C ALA A 645 -4.79 -35.85 -12.11
N GLY A 646 -6.04 -35.88 -12.58
CA GLY A 646 -6.45 -36.64 -13.77
C GLY A 646 -6.23 -35.92 -15.10
N LEU A 647 -5.92 -34.62 -15.09
CA LEU A 647 -5.74 -33.81 -16.30
C LEU A 647 -4.39 -34.08 -16.95
N ARG A 648 -4.37 -34.24 -18.27
CA ARG A 648 -3.18 -34.61 -19.05
C ARG A 648 -2.59 -33.45 -19.81
N ASP A 649 -3.43 -32.61 -20.40
CA ASP A 649 -2.97 -31.47 -21.18
C ASP A 649 -2.46 -30.34 -20.26
N PRO A 650 -1.22 -29.85 -20.45
CA PRO A 650 -0.64 -28.83 -19.56
C PRO A 650 -1.37 -27.47 -19.57
N ALA A 651 -2.03 -27.10 -20.67
CA ALA A 651 -2.77 -25.84 -20.75
C ALA A 651 -4.12 -25.95 -20.04
N ILE A 652 -4.84 -27.05 -20.28
CA ILE A 652 -6.09 -27.40 -19.58
C ILE A 652 -5.82 -27.53 -18.08
N PHE A 653 -4.77 -28.24 -17.70
CA PHE A 653 -4.33 -28.39 -16.32
C PHE A 653 -4.17 -27.04 -15.61
N LYS A 654 -3.39 -26.11 -16.19
CA LYS A 654 -3.22 -24.77 -15.63
C LYS A 654 -4.55 -24.02 -15.56
N SER A 655 -5.38 -24.21 -16.57
CA SER A 655 -6.67 -23.52 -16.66
C SER A 655 -7.62 -23.88 -15.52
N CYS A 656 -7.61 -25.15 -15.12
CA CYS A 656 -8.37 -25.66 -14.00
C CYS A 656 -7.68 -25.37 -12.66
N ALA A 657 -6.34 -25.46 -12.59
CA ALA A 657 -5.62 -25.39 -11.32
C ALA A 657 -5.50 -23.98 -10.72
N ILE A 658 -5.31 -22.97 -11.56
CA ILE A 658 -5.11 -21.59 -11.09
C ILE A 658 -6.34 -21.07 -10.30
N PRO A 659 -7.59 -21.18 -10.79
CA PRO A 659 -8.77 -20.78 -10.03
C PRO A 659 -8.90 -21.48 -8.68
N GLN A 660 -8.58 -22.78 -8.62
CA GLN A 660 -8.68 -23.60 -7.41
C GLN A 660 -7.66 -23.16 -6.35
N ILE A 661 -6.41 -22.86 -6.75
CA ILE A 661 -5.39 -22.30 -5.84
C ILE A 661 -5.80 -20.91 -5.33
N VAL A 662 -6.35 -20.07 -6.20
CA VAL A 662 -6.84 -18.73 -5.84
C VAL A 662 -8.00 -18.82 -4.85
N ALA A 663 -8.92 -19.76 -5.03
CA ALA A 663 -10.01 -20.01 -4.09
C ALA A 663 -9.49 -20.46 -2.72
N MET A 664 -8.57 -21.42 -2.68
CA MET A 664 -7.95 -21.86 -1.42
C MET A 664 -7.23 -20.72 -0.69
N GLY A 665 -6.46 -19.90 -1.41
CA GLY A 665 -5.81 -18.72 -0.84
C GLY A 665 -6.81 -17.67 -0.35
N THR A 666 -7.96 -17.54 -1.01
CA THR A 666 -9.05 -16.63 -0.61
C THR A 666 -9.73 -17.10 0.67
N LEU A 667 -10.08 -18.39 0.78
CA LEU A 667 -10.61 -18.97 2.01
C LEU A 667 -9.65 -18.78 3.19
N ALA A 668 -8.36 -18.98 2.96
CA ALA A 668 -7.35 -18.78 3.98
C ALA A 668 -7.19 -17.30 4.40
N LEU A 669 -7.57 -16.32 3.56
CA LEU A 669 -7.66 -14.91 3.94
C LEU A 669 -8.96 -14.56 4.68
N CYS A 670 -10.07 -15.22 4.32
CA CYS A 670 -11.38 -15.01 4.93
C CYS A 670 -11.49 -15.67 6.31
N TYR A 671 -10.86 -16.82 6.51
CA TYR A 671 -10.96 -17.56 7.78
C TYR A 671 -10.54 -16.72 8.98
N ASN A 672 -11.39 -16.71 10.01
CA ASN A 672 -11.23 -15.95 11.24
C ASN A 672 -11.00 -14.44 11.03
N ASN A 673 -11.62 -13.85 10.00
CA ASN A 673 -11.39 -12.45 9.61
C ASN A 673 -12.70 -11.64 9.55
N VAL A 674 -12.91 -10.78 10.55
CA VAL A 674 -14.10 -9.91 10.64
C VAL A 674 -14.25 -8.94 9.45
N GLN A 675 -13.18 -8.69 8.68
CA GLN A 675 -13.23 -7.79 7.53
C GLN A 675 -14.18 -8.27 6.42
N VAL A 676 -14.49 -9.57 6.33
CA VAL A 676 -15.50 -10.11 5.39
C VAL A 676 -16.86 -9.39 5.54
N PHE A 677 -17.19 -8.96 6.76
CA PHE A 677 -18.45 -8.27 7.08
C PHE A 677 -18.37 -6.75 6.97
N ARG A 678 -17.19 -6.19 6.65
CA ARG A 678 -16.91 -4.74 6.73
C ARG A 678 -16.26 -4.16 5.47
N GLY A 679 -15.73 -5.01 4.60
CA GLY A 679 -15.14 -4.59 3.33
C GLY A 679 -14.71 -5.78 2.47
N ALA A 680 -14.09 -5.49 1.33
CA ALA A 680 -13.65 -6.51 0.39
C ALA A 680 -12.37 -7.23 0.86
N VAL A 681 -12.43 -8.55 0.99
CA VAL A 681 -11.27 -9.42 1.22
C VAL A 681 -10.83 -10.04 -0.10
N LYS A 682 -9.71 -9.61 -0.67
CA LYS A 682 -9.23 -10.10 -1.98
C LYS A 682 -7.73 -10.43 -1.94
N LEU A 683 -7.34 -11.51 -2.63
CA LEU A 683 -5.92 -11.81 -2.83
C LEU A 683 -5.23 -10.67 -3.59
N ARG A 684 -4.02 -10.31 -3.18
CA ARG A 684 -3.24 -9.25 -3.85
C ARG A 684 -2.86 -9.70 -5.25
N ARG A 685 -2.93 -8.78 -6.23
CA ARG A 685 -2.59 -9.04 -7.64
C ARG A 685 -1.20 -9.66 -7.83
N GLY A 686 -0.24 -9.28 -6.99
CA GLY A 686 1.11 -9.85 -7.02
C GLY A 686 1.13 -11.34 -6.70
N LEU A 687 0.37 -11.76 -5.68
CA LEU A 687 0.27 -13.18 -5.30
C LEU A 687 -0.47 -13.98 -6.36
N ILE A 688 -1.53 -13.42 -6.98
CA ILE A 688 -2.20 -14.04 -8.13
C ILE A 688 -1.22 -14.23 -9.29
N ALA A 689 -0.41 -13.23 -9.61
CA ALA A 689 0.61 -13.34 -10.64
C ALA A 689 1.64 -14.42 -10.32
N LYS A 690 2.05 -14.55 -9.05
CA LYS A 690 2.96 -15.61 -8.57
C LYS A 690 2.34 -17.00 -8.71
N VAL A 691 1.05 -17.15 -8.39
CA VAL A 691 0.29 -18.39 -8.62
C VAL A 691 0.30 -18.75 -10.11
N ILE A 692 -0.02 -17.80 -10.98
CA ILE A 692 -0.04 -18.03 -12.44
C ILE A 692 1.35 -18.41 -12.97
N ASP A 693 2.42 -17.72 -12.56
CA ASP A 693 3.78 -17.99 -13.07
C ASP A 693 4.37 -19.32 -12.57
N ARG A 694 4.06 -19.70 -11.33
CA ARG A 694 4.66 -20.89 -10.69
C ARG A 694 3.86 -22.17 -10.90
N THR A 695 2.56 -22.09 -11.20
CA THR A 695 1.74 -23.29 -11.39
C THR A 695 2.03 -23.93 -12.74
N LYS A 696 2.76 -25.05 -12.73
CA LYS A 696 3.11 -25.80 -13.95
C LYS A 696 2.79 -27.28 -13.87
N THR A 697 2.81 -27.83 -12.67
CA THR A 697 2.66 -29.26 -12.40
C THR A 697 1.75 -29.48 -11.19
N MET A 698 1.27 -30.71 -10.99
CA MET A 698 0.52 -31.05 -9.77
C MET A 698 1.35 -30.90 -8.50
N GLY A 699 2.66 -31.08 -8.55
CA GLY A 699 3.55 -30.80 -7.41
C GLY A 699 3.46 -29.33 -6.95
N ASP A 700 3.29 -28.39 -7.88
CA ASP A 700 3.09 -26.98 -7.57
C ASP A 700 1.73 -26.73 -6.90
N VAL A 701 0.69 -27.44 -7.35
CA VAL A 701 -0.68 -27.37 -6.79
C VAL A 701 -0.70 -27.90 -5.36
N TYR A 702 -0.20 -29.12 -5.13
CA TYR A 702 -0.08 -29.68 -3.78
C TYR A 702 0.73 -28.75 -2.86
N GLY A 703 1.82 -28.16 -3.36
CA GLY A 703 2.59 -27.18 -2.62
C GLY A 703 1.81 -25.92 -2.24
N ALA A 704 1.00 -25.38 -3.16
CA ALA A 704 0.18 -24.20 -2.91
C ALA A 704 -0.95 -24.48 -1.92
N PHE A 705 -1.66 -25.61 -2.09
CA PHE A 705 -2.73 -26.04 -1.17
C PHE A 705 -2.17 -26.33 0.23
N TYR A 706 -1.00 -26.95 0.33
CA TYR A 706 -0.31 -27.13 1.61
C TYR A 706 0.03 -25.79 2.28
N ASP A 707 0.65 -24.87 1.55
CA ASP A 707 1.02 -23.55 2.09
C ASP A 707 -0.19 -22.76 2.60
N PHE A 708 -1.27 -22.74 1.83
CA PHE A 708 -2.50 -22.06 2.24
C PHE A 708 -3.24 -22.79 3.36
N SER A 709 -3.18 -24.12 3.42
CA SER A 709 -3.71 -24.90 4.54
C SER A 709 -2.96 -24.58 5.84
N CYS A 710 -1.63 -24.51 5.80
CA CYS A 710 -0.83 -24.09 6.95
C CYS A 710 -1.15 -22.65 7.37
N MET A 711 -1.30 -21.73 6.42
CA MET A 711 -1.70 -20.34 6.71
C MET A 711 -3.10 -20.24 7.34
N LEU A 712 -4.04 -21.10 6.94
CA LEU A 712 -5.37 -21.16 7.55
C LEU A 712 -5.27 -21.75 8.96
N LYS A 713 -4.48 -22.83 9.12
CA LYS A 713 -4.28 -23.55 10.38
C LYS A 713 -3.75 -22.65 11.50
N THR A 714 -2.85 -21.71 11.20
CA THR A 714 -2.31 -20.76 12.18
C THR A 714 -3.35 -19.76 12.71
N LYS A 715 -4.48 -19.61 12.03
CA LYS A 715 -5.57 -18.68 12.41
C LYS A 715 -6.70 -19.35 13.19
N VAL A 716 -6.65 -20.68 13.37
CA VAL A 716 -7.70 -21.42 14.10
C VAL A 716 -7.64 -21.09 15.59
N ASP A 717 -8.65 -20.36 16.07
CA ASP A 717 -8.87 -20.18 17.51
C ASP A 717 -9.40 -21.48 18.10
N LYS A 718 -8.71 -22.01 19.11
CA LYS A 718 -9.12 -23.25 19.81
C LYS A 718 -10.46 -23.11 20.55
N LYS A 719 -10.91 -21.89 20.80
CA LYS A 719 -12.20 -21.59 21.42
C LYS A 719 -13.36 -21.53 20.42
N ASP A 720 -13.07 -21.57 19.11
CA ASP A 720 -14.10 -21.59 18.08
C ASP A 720 -14.88 -22.93 18.11
N PRO A 721 -16.22 -22.93 18.02
CA PRO A 721 -17.03 -24.15 18.03
C PRO A 721 -16.67 -25.16 16.93
N ASN A 722 -16.14 -24.67 15.80
CA ASN A 722 -15.77 -25.46 14.63
C ASN A 722 -14.26 -25.73 14.55
N ALA A 723 -13.47 -25.32 15.56
CA ALA A 723 -12.01 -25.47 15.55
C ALA A 723 -11.55 -26.91 15.26
N MET A 724 -12.12 -27.90 15.96
CA MET A 724 -11.72 -29.30 15.81
C MET A 724 -12.03 -29.84 14.41
N LYS A 725 -13.23 -29.58 13.89
CA LYS A 725 -13.63 -30.00 12.53
C LYS A 725 -12.73 -29.37 11.49
N THR A 726 -12.41 -28.08 11.65
CA THR A 726 -11.54 -27.34 10.73
C THR A 726 -10.12 -27.90 10.74
N LEU A 727 -9.55 -28.14 11.93
CA LEU A 727 -8.21 -28.72 12.07
C LEU A 727 -8.13 -30.10 11.43
N GLN A 728 -9.12 -30.97 11.66
CA GLN A 728 -9.18 -32.29 11.04
C GLN A 728 -9.20 -32.19 9.51
N ARG A 729 -10.00 -31.30 8.94
CA ARG A 729 -10.05 -31.09 7.48
C ARG A 729 -8.72 -30.60 6.92
N LEU A 730 -8.10 -29.60 7.55
CA LEU A 730 -6.79 -29.11 7.15
C LEU A 730 -5.72 -30.19 7.24
N GLU A 731 -5.76 -31.03 8.28
CA GLU A 731 -4.83 -32.15 8.43
C GLU A 731 -4.98 -33.20 7.34
N THR A 732 -6.21 -33.51 6.92
CA THR A 732 -6.46 -34.39 5.78
C THR A 732 -5.89 -33.78 4.50
N ILE A 733 -6.15 -32.50 4.24
CA ILE A 733 -5.63 -31.80 3.04
C ILE A 733 -4.09 -31.77 3.06
N GLU A 734 -3.47 -31.40 4.19
CA GLU A 734 -2.02 -31.40 4.38
C GLU A 734 -1.42 -32.79 4.18
N LYS A 735 -2.09 -33.85 4.65
CA LYS A 735 -1.68 -35.24 4.45
C LYS A 735 -1.69 -35.61 2.96
N VAL A 736 -2.79 -35.37 2.25
CA VAL A 736 -2.90 -35.64 0.80
C VAL A 736 -1.79 -34.90 0.03
N CYS A 737 -1.54 -33.64 0.36
CA CYS A 737 -0.49 -32.85 -0.29
C CYS A 737 0.93 -33.34 0.02
N ARG A 738 1.18 -33.89 1.21
CA ARG A 738 2.48 -34.48 1.59
C ARG A 738 2.74 -35.80 0.91
N GLU A 739 1.72 -36.65 0.80
CA GLU A 739 1.86 -38.00 0.24
C GLU A 739 1.99 -37.98 -1.30
N ASN A 740 1.40 -36.98 -1.96
CA ASN A 740 1.34 -36.91 -3.43
C ASN A 740 2.24 -35.82 -4.05
N GLY A 741 3.00 -35.07 -3.25
CA GLY A 741 3.79 -33.92 -3.72
C GLY A 741 5.27 -33.97 -3.33
N ASP A 742 6.15 -33.49 -4.23
CA ASP A 742 7.58 -33.25 -3.97
C ASP A 742 7.81 -31.99 -3.11
N LEU A 743 7.23 -31.96 -1.90
CA LEU A 743 7.27 -30.76 -1.03
C LEU A 743 8.67 -30.30 -0.64
N HIS A 744 9.68 -31.18 -0.76
CA HIS A 744 11.09 -30.92 -0.46
C HIS A 744 11.85 -30.23 -1.63
N LYS A 745 11.30 -30.19 -2.84
CA LYS A 745 11.95 -29.59 -4.03
C LYS A 745 11.41 -28.20 -4.41
N ARG A 746 10.49 -27.63 -3.62
CA ARG A 746 9.65 -26.48 -4.06
C ARG A 746 10.03 -25.14 -3.41
N LYS A 747 9.64 -24.05 -4.10
CA LYS A 747 9.70 -22.66 -3.61
C LYS A 747 8.35 -22.26 -3.00
N SER A 748 8.30 -21.92 -1.71
CA SER A 748 7.02 -21.63 -1.03
C SER A 748 6.29 -20.41 -1.61
N TYR A 749 4.96 -20.50 -1.66
CA TYR A 749 4.07 -19.42 -2.08
C TYR A 749 3.93 -18.36 -0.98
N VAL A 750 4.05 -18.78 0.29
CA VAL A 750 3.84 -17.94 1.48
C VAL A 750 5.18 -17.45 2.08
N ASN A 751 6.24 -18.26 2.09
CA ASN A 751 7.53 -17.93 2.71
C ASN A 751 8.72 -18.17 1.77
N ASP A 752 9.13 -17.20 0.96
CA ASP A 752 10.40 -17.32 0.22
C ASP A 752 11.08 -15.95 0.00
N GLU A 753 12.06 -15.65 0.85
CA GLU A 753 12.94 -14.46 0.79
C GLU A 753 14.24 -14.70 0.01
N THR A 754 14.51 -15.92 -0.47
CA THR A 754 15.88 -16.30 -0.84
C THR A 754 15.92 -17.14 -2.11
N GLN A 755 15.92 -16.47 -3.28
CA GLN A 755 16.66 -16.86 -4.50
C GLN A 755 16.10 -16.11 -5.73
N SER A 756 16.50 -14.86 -5.91
CA SER A 756 16.33 -14.14 -7.18
C SER A 756 17.57 -13.34 -7.60
N LYS A 757 18.75 -13.69 -7.07
CA LYS A 757 20.01 -12.98 -7.37
C LYS A 757 20.67 -13.44 -8.67
N ALA A 758 20.58 -14.72 -9.02
CA ALA A 758 21.31 -15.29 -10.17
C ALA A 758 20.62 -15.10 -11.54
N LEU A 759 19.30 -15.23 -11.62
CA LEU A 759 18.58 -15.08 -12.90
C LEU A 759 18.49 -13.63 -13.39
N LEU A 760 18.65 -12.64 -12.49
CA LEU A 760 18.61 -11.22 -12.85
C LEU A 760 19.84 -10.76 -13.63
N PHE A 761 20.98 -11.44 -13.42
CA PHE A 761 22.23 -11.16 -14.13
C PHE A 761 22.13 -11.48 -15.63
N LEU A 762 21.37 -12.51 -15.99
CA LEU A 762 21.19 -12.98 -17.38
C LEU A 762 20.20 -12.13 -18.21
N MET A 763 19.34 -11.34 -17.56
CA MET A 763 18.28 -10.56 -18.23
C MET A 763 18.61 -9.08 -18.44
N LEU A 764 19.70 -8.57 -17.87
CA LEU A 764 20.07 -7.15 -17.99
C LEU A 764 20.82 -6.83 -19.29
N VAL A 765 21.44 -7.81 -19.95
CA VAL A 765 22.18 -7.60 -21.20
C VAL A 765 21.25 -7.23 -22.37
N PRO A 766 20.10 -7.89 -22.59
CA PRO A 766 19.20 -7.53 -23.70
C PRO A 766 18.44 -6.23 -23.47
N LEU A 767 18.07 -5.93 -22.21
CA LEU A 767 17.34 -4.70 -21.87
C LEU A 767 18.23 -3.45 -21.94
N LEU A 768 19.52 -3.59 -21.61
CA LEU A 768 20.53 -2.56 -21.89
C LEU A 768 20.71 -2.35 -23.39
N ALA A 769 20.73 -3.41 -24.21
CA ALA A 769 20.87 -3.29 -25.66
C ALA A 769 19.71 -2.51 -26.29
N ILE A 770 18.47 -2.73 -25.82
CA ILE A 770 17.29 -1.99 -26.29
C ILE A 770 17.34 -0.51 -25.87
N LEU A 771 17.80 -0.21 -24.64
CA LEU A 771 17.92 1.17 -24.16
C LEU A 771 19.06 1.94 -24.83
N VAL A 772 20.19 1.29 -25.13
CA VAL A 772 21.31 1.88 -25.90
C VAL A 772 20.89 2.13 -27.35
N LEU A 773 20.16 1.20 -27.99
CA LEU A 773 19.62 1.39 -29.33
C LEU A 773 18.56 2.51 -29.38
N ALA A 774 17.74 2.68 -28.35
CA ALA A 774 16.79 3.78 -28.25
C ALA A 774 17.49 5.14 -28.00
N TYR A 775 18.59 5.16 -27.26
CA TYR A 775 19.38 6.36 -27.01
C TYR A 775 20.15 6.83 -28.25
N LEU A 776 20.70 5.90 -29.04
CA LEU A 776 21.41 6.21 -30.30
C LEU A 776 20.48 6.71 -31.42
N LYS A 777 19.17 6.45 -31.32
CA LYS A 777 18.16 6.91 -32.29
C LYS A 777 17.74 8.38 -32.09
N HIS A 778 18.16 9.01 -30.98
CA HIS A 778 17.88 10.41 -30.65
C HIS A 778 19.09 11.34 -30.84
N THR A 779 20.22 10.81 -31.32
CA THR A 779 21.48 11.54 -31.51
C THR A 779 21.97 11.56 -32.97
N TYR A 780 21.11 11.24 -33.92
CA TYR A 780 21.30 11.52 -35.35
C TYR A 780 20.14 12.34 -35.91
#